data_AF-A0A8B9FBX9-F1
#
_entry.id   AF-A0A8B9FBX9-F1
#
_cell.length_a   1.000
_cell.length_b   1.000
_cell.length_c   1.000
_cell.angle_alpha   90.00
_cell.angle_beta   90.00
_cell.angle_gamma   90.00
#
_symmetry.space_group_name_H-M   'P 1'
#
loop_
_entity.id
_entity.type
_entity.pdbx_description
1 polymer ?
#
loop_
_entity_poly.entity_id
_entity_poly.type
_entity_poly.pdbx_seq_one_letter_code
_entity_poly.pdbx_strand_id
1 'polypeptide(L)'
;IKLKFVSEQSGVLRRLQVYKHCIPLVESGDLHLAKVSEIIGLLMLEARQLPAPALAELATLFVDVIKGGSLSNGKSLELFSTVLTALASSKESLAYGKGELNGEEFKKQLINTLCSSKWDPQSVIHLANMFRDIPLSGEELQFVVEKVLRMFSKLDLQEIPPLVYQLLLLSAKGSKKTVLEGIISFFNQLDKRQKEEQKVPQSGDLEVSTMPLDQLRHVEGTVILHIVSVINLDQDLSEELIKHVKTEQQKDPARALCPFSVALLLSVAVKHRQQEQIFDFLKTSITRSCKDLQFLQASKFLQDLFPQQYDVTAVILEVVENSAFGWDHVTQGLVDLGFSLMESYEPKKPFGGKAAEASYGLSKMPAQQACRLGASILLETFKVHEPIRSDILEQVLNRVLTKAGSPVSHFIGLLSSIVVSAPLVLQSLSSKVTETFDNLSFLPMDTVQGLLRAVQPLLKVSMSVRDSLILVLQKAIFSSDCLGARPLIALLVCCDNLRTVTAINVTDIPSQVQADVHACYNSAANEAFCLEILGSLRRCLSQQADVRLMLYEGFYDVLRRNSQLASCIMETLLSQIKQYYLPQPDLLPPLKLEGCIMAQGDQIFLQEPLAHLLCCIQHCLAWYKSTVHLCQRAEDDNEEEDVGFEQNFEEMLESVTRRMIKSELEDFELDKSADFSLSSGVGVKNNIYAIQVMGICEVLIEYNFNIGNFSKNRFEDVLGLFTCYNKLSEILKEKAGKNKSNLGNKTPRSFLSMGFVSTLLTALFRVLLWRYTSIPTVVEESGKKKGKSISLLCLEGLLRIFNTVQQLYSARIPQFLQALDITDGDAEETDINVTEKAAFQIRQFQRSLVNQFSSAEDDFNSKETQLLITVLSTLSKLLDPTSQQFLQFLTWTVKVCKENTLEDISCCKGLLSLLFSLHVQYKSPVGLLRELAQDIHACLGDIDQDIELESRSHFAIVNAKTAAPTVCLLVLGQADKVLEEVDWLIKKLTSLGSDTSGNTSVSLLNVTPLLKTDEDRE
;
A
#
# COMPACT_ATOMS: atom_id res chain seq x y z
N ILE A 1 77.46 34.99 18.38
CA ILE A 1 77.47 33.80 19.28
C ILE A 1 76.30 32.84 18.99
N LYS A 2 75.12 33.29 18.53
CA LYS A 2 73.99 32.42 18.14
C LYS A 2 74.18 31.52 16.89
N LEU A 3 75.18 31.77 16.05
CA LEU A 3 75.41 31.03 14.79
C LEU A 3 76.40 29.85 14.88
N LYS A 4 77.09 29.64 16.02
CA LYS A 4 78.11 28.58 16.15
C LYS A 4 77.63 27.27 16.78
N PHE A 5 76.48 27.26 17.44
CA PHE A 5 75.93 26.05 18.09
C PHE A 5 75.04 25.19 17.20
N VAL A 6 74.72 25.64 15.97
CA VAL A 6 73.95 24.85 15.00
C VAL A 6 74.86 23.82 14.29
N SER A 7 76.17 24.06 14.23
CA SER A 7 77.14 23.23 13.49
C SER A 7 78.02 22.32 14.36
N GLU A 8 77.97 22.45 15.70
CA GLU A 8 78.73 21.57 16.61
C GLU A 8 77.87 20.37 17.04
N GLN A 9 78.33 19.15 16.75
CA GLN A 9 77.68 17.90 17.18
C GLN A 9 77.37 17.88 18.69
N SER A 10 78.21 18.52 19.52
CA SER A 10 78.00 18.64 20.96
C SER A 10 76.75 19.46 21.33
N GLY A 11 76.45 20.52 20.57
CA GLY A 11 75.28 21.38 20.76
C GLY A 11 73.98 20.65 20.41
N VAL A 12 73.99 19.88 19.32
CA VAL A 12 72.85 19.05 18.88
C VAL A 12 72.54 17.96 19.91
N LEU A 13 73.55 17.24 20.39
CA LEU A 13 73.40 16.21 21.44
C LEU A 13 72.82 16.79 22.73
N ARG A 14 73.26 17.99 23.13
CA ARG A 14 72.77 18.65 24.35
C ARG A 14 71.33 19.13 24.20
N ARG A 15 70.95 19.68 23.03
CA ARG A 15 69.56 20.01 22.71
C ARG A 15 68.68 18.77 22.72
N LEU A 16 69.11 17.67 22.10
CA LEU A 16 68.38 16.41 22.09
C LEU A 16 68.09 15.90 23.51
N GLN A 17 69.06 15.99 24.43
CA GLN A 17 68.87 15.63 25.84
C GLN A 17 67.81 16.51 26.54
N VAL A 18 67.74 17.81 26.19
CA VAL A 18 66.67 18.69 26.70
C VAL A 18 65.30 18.21 26.23
N TYR A 19 65.14 17.87 24.95
CA TYR A 19 63.87 17.32 24.44
C TYR A 19 63.51 16.01 25.14
N LYS A 20 64.48 15.08 25.30
CA LYS A 20 64.27 13.80 25.99
C LYS A 20 63.84 13.95 27.45
N HIS A 21 64.18 15.06 28.10
CA HIS A 21 63.77 15.32 29.49
C HIS A 21 62.46 16.10 29.58
N CYS A 22 62.22 17.05 28.67
CA CYS A 22 60.99 17.84 28.66
C CYS A 22 59.76 17.05 28.21
N ILE A 23 59.89 16.08 27.31
CA ILE A 23 58.76 15.27 26.81
C ILE A 23 58.13 14.44 27.95
N PRO A 24 58.88 13.62 28.73
CA PRO A 24 58.30 12.89 29.86
C PRO A 24 57.77 13.80 30.97
N LEU A 25 58.38 14.97 31.18
CA LEU A 25 57.93 15.94 32.18
C LEU A 25 56.55 16.54 31.82
N VAL A 26 56.31 16.76 30.54
CA VAL A 26 55.00 17.20 30.02
C VAL A 26 53.96 16.10 30.15
N GLU A 27 54.37 14.85 30.01
CA GLU A 27 53.51 13.66 30.09
C GLU A 27 53.37 13.10 31.53
N SER A 28 54.08 13.64 32.53
CA SER A 28 53.94 13.17 33.92
C SER A 28 52.65 13.65 34.59
N GLY A 29 51.99 14.66 34.02
CA GLY A 29 50.74 15.24 34.54
C GLY A 29 50.92 16.23 35.71
N ASP A 30 52.14 16.41 36.21
CA ASP A 30 52.42 17.24 37.40
C ASP A 30 52.43 18.75 37.13
N LEU A 31 52.35 19.16 35.86
CA LEU A 31 52.49 20.55 35.43
C LEU A 31 51.14 21.18 35.03
N HIS A 32 50.96 22.46 35.37
CA HIS A 32 49.80 23.23 34.94
C HIS A 32 49.76 23.38 33.40
N LEU A 33 48.57 23.21 32.79
CA LEU A 33 48.34 23.20 31.33
C LEU A 33 48.95 24.40 30.56
N ALA A 34 49.00 25.58 31.19
CA ALA A 34 49.62 26.79 30.64
C ALA A 34 51.14 26.66 30.49
N LYS A 35 51.81 26.06 31.49
CA LYS A 35 53.26 25.83 31.47
C LYS A 35 53.64 24.71 30.51
N VAL A 36 52.80 23.69 30.41
CA VAL A 36 52.94 22.65 29.37
C VAL A 36 52.90 23.26 27.97
N SER A 37 51.92 24.14 27.67
CA SER A 37 51.85 24.83 26.38
C SER A 37 53.05 25.74 26.10
N GLU A 38 53.56 26.45 27.12
CA GLU A 38 54.74 27.31 26.97
C GLU A 38 55.99 26.48 26.63
N ILE A 39 56.20 25.36 27.32
CA ILE A 39 57.31 24.43 27.06
C ILE A 39 57.21 23.85 25.65
N ILE A 40 56.03 23.33 25.26
CA ILE A 40 55.82 22.74 23.93
C ILE A 40 56.00 23.78 22.83
N GLY A 41 55.47 25.00 23.00
CA GLY A 41 55.62 26.08 22.03
C GLY A 41 57.09 26.45 21.78
N LEU A 42 57.91 26.49 22.83
CA LEU A 42 59.36 26.70 22.71
C LEU A 42 60.05 25.54 22.00
N LEU A 43 59.68 24.29 22.32
CA LEU A 43 60.23 23.10 21.67
C LEU A 43 59.83 23.02 20.18
N MET A 44 58.63 23.44 19.80
CA MET A 44 58.20 23.47 18.39
C MET A 44 58.99 24.48 17.55
N LEU A 45 59.29 25.66 18.12
CA LEU A 45 60.08 26.71 17.46
C LEU A 45 61.51 26.24 17.16
N GLU A 46 62.15 25.57 18.12
CA GLU A 46 63.53 25.08 17.97
C GLU A 46 63.64 23.76 17.20
N ALA A 47 62.56 22.98 17.09
CA ALA A 47 62.57 21.68 16.40
C ALA A 47 62.95 21.83 14.91
N ARG A 48 62.57 22.94 14.27
CA ARG A 48 62.88 23.22 12.85
C ARG A 48 64.38 23.44 12.58
N GLN A 49 65.19 23.66 13.61
CA GLN A 49 66.63 23.91 13.49
C GLN A 49 67.48 22.65 13.77
N LEU A 50 66.85 21.52 14.10
CA LEU A 50 67.56 20.27 14.38
C LEU A 50 67.94 19.54 13.07
N PRO A 51 69.11 18.89 13.00
CA PRO A 51 69.51 18.09 11.85
C PRO A 51 68.69 16.79 11.75
N ALA A 52 68.62 16.21 10.55
CA ALA A 52 67.74 15.07 10.27
C ALA A 52 67.96 13.85 11.22
N PRO A 53 69.19 13.46 11.61
CA PRO A 53 69.40 12.34 12.53
C PRO A 53 68.82 12.57 13.93
N ALA A 54 68.87 13.81 14.42
CA ALA A 54 68.30 14.17 15.72
C ALA A 54 66.76 14.17 15.68
N LEU A 55 66.17 14.62 14.57
CA LEU A 55 64.73 14.54 14.34
C LEU A 55 64.24 13.10 14.24
N ALA A 56 65.00 12.23 13.56
CA ALA A 56 64.71 10.81 13.46
C ALA A 56 64.72 10.12 14.83
N GLU A 57 65.72 10.43 15.67
CA GLU A 57 65.82 9.89 17.03
C GLU A 57 64.66 10.35 17.93
N LEU A 58 64.27 11.64 17.85
CA LEU A 58 63.11 12.16 18.58
C LEU A 58 61.80 11.52 18.12
N ALA A 59 61.61 11.38 16.80
CA ALA A 59 60.41 10.77 16.24
C ALA A 59 60.28 9.29 16.65
N THR A 60 61.40 8.56 16.70
CA THR A 60 61.42 7.16 17.16
C THR A 60 61.05 7.06 18.65
N LEU A 61 61.53 8.00 19.46
CA LEU A 61 61.20 8.06 20.89
C LEU A 61 59.70 8.29 21.13
N PHE A 62 59.06 9.17 20.34
CA PHE A 62 57.60 9.32 20.38
C PHE A 62 56.86 8.02 20.01
N VAL A 63 57.31 7.33 18.97
CA VAL A 63 56.72 6.04 18.57
C VAL A 63 56.85 5.00 19.68
N ASP A 64 57.96 4.96 20.41
CA ASP A 64 58.17 4.03 21.52
C ASP A 64 57.34 4.40 22.76
N VAL A 65 57.16 5.69 23.05
CA VAL A 65 56.22 6.18 24.09
C VAL A 65 54.79 5.78 23.76
N ILE A 66 54.36 5.93 22.50
CA ILE A 66 53.00 5.54 22.06
C ILE A 66 52.82 4.02 22.18
N LYS A 67 53.83 3.22 21.82
CA LYS A 67 53.80 1.75 22.03
C LYS A 67 53.71 1.38 23.52
N GLY A 68 54.35 2.17 24.39
CA GLY A 68 54.38 1.97 25.84
C GLY A 68 53.10 2.37 26.56
N GLY A 69 52.17 3.08 25.91
CA GLY A 69 50.87 3.44 26.47
C GLY A 69 50.93 4.50 27.58
N SER A 70 52.02 5.26 27.72
CA SER A 70 52.23 6.23 28.81
C SER A 70 51.74 7.65 28.50
N LEU A 71 50.87 7.82 27.51
CA LEU A 71 50.52 9.13 26.95
C LEU A 71 49.31 9.73 27.68
N SER A 72 49.57 10.47 28.78
CA SER A 72 48.53 11.09 29.61
C SER A 72 48.04 12.44 29.06
N ASN A 73 48.93 13.20 28.41
CA ASN A 73 48.68 14.54 27.88
C ASN A 73 48.91 14.58 26.37
N GLY A 74 47.83 14.72 25.58
CA GLY A 74 47.91 14.75 24.11
C GLY A 74 48.67 15.94 23.49
N LYS A 75 49.06 16.94 24.28
CA LYS A 75 49.79 18.12 23.77
C LYS A 75 51.20 17.79 23.27
N SER A 76 51.86 16.76 23.83
CA SER A 76 53.19 16.33 23.35
C SER A 76 53.16 15.90 21.87
N LEU A 77 52.01 15.47 21.36
CA LEU A 77 51.79 15.09 19.97
C LEU A 77 51.83 16.30 19.01
N GLU A 78 51.54 17.53 19.46
CA GLU A 78 51.71 18.74 18.64
C GLU A 78 53.18 18.99 18.30
N LEU A 79 54.08 18.63 19.22
CA LEU A 79 55.51 18.64 18.94
C LEU A 79 55.88 17.54 17.95
N PHE A 80 55.29 16.35 18.09
CA PHE A 80 55.54 15.23 17.18
C PHE A 80 55.11 15.53 15.74
N SER A 81 53.97 16.20 15.52
CA SER A 81 53.54 16.64 14.18
C SER A 81 54.54 17.62 13.55
N THR A 82 55.09 18.54 14.35
CA THR A 82 56.12 19.49 13.92
C THR A 82 57.44 18.78 13.57
N VAL A 83 57.86 17.81 14.39
CA VAL A 83 59.07 17.00 14.15
C VAL A 83 58.95 16.19 12.86
N LEU A 84 57.82 15.52 12.64
CA LEU A 84 57.58 14.75 11.41
C LEU A 84 57.56 15.65 10.17
N THR A 85 56.99 16.85 10.28
CA THR A 85 56.95 17.81 9.17
C THR A 85 58.36 18.35 8.86
N ALA A 86 59.17 18.65 9.90
CA ALA A 86 60.55 19.07 9.72
C ALA A 86 61.42 17.95 9.10
N LEU A 87 61.22 16.70 9.55
CA LEU A 87 61.91 15.53 9.01
C LEU A 87 61.57 15.32 7.53
N ALA A 88 60.29 15.45 7.15
CA ALA A 88 59.86 15.34 5.75
C ALA A 88 60.48 16.41 4.84
N SER A 89 60.77 17.61 5.38
CA SER A 89 61.42 18.69 4.63
C SER A 89 62.93 18.51 4.44
N SER A 90 63.54 17.56 5.16
CA SER A 90 64.98 17.31 5.10
C SER A 90 65.35 16.42 3.91
N LYS A 91 66.34 16.86 3.11
CA LYS A 91 66.87 16.11 1.95
C LYS A 91 68.10 15.26 2.29
N GLU A 92 68.51 15.24 3.55
CA GLU A 92 69.67 14.47 4.01
C GLU A 92 69.34 12.97 4.02
N SER A 93 70.27 12.12 3.59
CA SER A 93 70.12 10.67 3.68
C SER A 93 70.38 10.20 5.11
N LEU A 94 69.42 9.45 5.66
CA LEU A 94 69.42 8.91 7.02
C LEU A 94 69.79 7.43 6.99
N ALA A 95 70.71 7.01 7.84
CA ALA A 95 71.03 5.59 8.00
C ALA A 95 69.87 4.86 8.69
N TYR A 96 69.29 3.85 8.04
CA TYR A 96 68.26 2.98 8.60
C TYR A 96 68.58 1.52 8.31
N GLY A 97 68.86 0.74 9.36
CA GLY A 97 69.29 -0.65 9.22
C GLY A 97 70.59 -0.80 8.42
N LYS A 98 70.51 -1.38 7.21
CA LYS A 98 71.65 -1.55 6.28
C LYS A 98 71.63 -0.59 5.08
N GLY A 99 70.67 0.34 5.00
CA GLY A 99 70.49 1.25 3.87
C GLY A 99 70.40 2.72 4.27
N GLU A 100 70.26 3.58 3.26
CA GLU A 100 70.02 5.02 3.41
C GLU A 100 68.59 5.35 2.95
N LEU A 101 67.82 6.05 3.78
CA LEU A 101 66.47 6.53 3.47
C LEU A 101 66.47 8.06 3.41
N ASN A 102 65.67 8.64 2.54
CA ASN A 102 65.42 10.09 2.60
C ASN A 102 64.46 10.43 3.77
N GLY A 103 64.36 11.71 4.15
CA GLY A 103 63.50 12.16 5.24
C GLY A 103 62.02 11.81 5.06
N GLU A 104 61.51 11.79 3.82
CA GLU A 104 60.12 11.45 3.50
C GLU A 104 59.83 9.95 3.63
N GLU A 105 60.75 9.10 3.16
CA GLU A 105 60.72 7.64 3.29
C GLU A 105 60.84 7.22 4.75
N PHE A 106 61.69 7.90 5.54
CA PHE A 106 61.81 7.66 6.97
C PHE A 106 60.51 8.02 7.71
N LYS A 107 59.86 9.15 7.36
CA LYS A 107 58.52 9.49 7.85
C LYS A 107 57.51 8.41 7.50
N LYS A 108 57.50 7.91 6.26
CA LYS A 108 56.59 6.84 5.82
C LYS A 108 56.77 5.57 6.66
N GLN A 109 58.02 5.17 6.93
CA GLN A 109 58.32 4.02 7.79
C GLN A 109 57.88 4.24 9.25
N LEU A 110 58.06 5.44 9.79
CA LEU A 110 57.59 5.79 11.13
C LEU A 110 56.07 5.71 11.23
N ILE A 111 55.34 6.26 10.26
CA ILE A 111 53.87 6.19 10.20
C ILE A 111 53.41 4.74 10.09
N ASN A 112 54.04 3.92 9.24
CA ASN A 112 53.72 2.49 9.13
C ASN A 112 53.96 1.74 10.45
N THR A 113 55.06 2.05 11.14
CA THR A 113 55.38 1.48 12.45
C THR A 113 54.33 1.89 13.49
N LEU A 114 53.93 3.16 13.48
CA LEU A 114 52.91 3.71 14.36
C LEU A 114 51.53 3.07 14.10
N CYS A 115 51.11 2.93 12.84
CA CYS A 115 49.85 2.26 12.48
C CYS A 115 49.87 0.75 12.78
N SER A 116 51.05 0.11 12.79
CA SER A 116 51.21 -1.31 13.15
C SER A 116 51.20 -1.53 14.66
N SER A 117 51.51 -0.51 15.47
CA SER A 117 51.52 -0.60 16.93
C SER A 117 50.12 -0.68 17.55
N LYS A 118 50.03 -1.11 18.81
CA LYS A 118 48.77 -1.06 19.59
C LYS A 118 48.61 0.35 20.14
N TRP A 119 47.48 1.02 19.84
CA TRP A 119 47.15 2.32 20.40
C TRP A 119 46.33 2.14 21.66
N ASP A 120 46.64 2.93 22.68
CA ASP A 120 45.83 3.01 23.89
C ASP A 120 44.53 3.80 23.61
N PRO A 121 43.34 3.31 24.02
CA PRO A 121 42.05 3.96 23.72
C PRO A 121 41.99 5.45 24.06
N GLN A 122 42.58 5.86 25.19
CA GLN A 122 42.55 7.26 25.67
C GLN A 122 43.36 8.21 24.75
N SER A 123 44.34 7.67 24.03
CA SER A 123 45.22 8.42 23.14
C SER A 123 44.67 8.57 21.71
N VAL A 124 43.67 7.78 21.31
CA VAL A 124 43.23 7.65 19.90
C VAL A 124 42.72 8.99 19.33
N ILE A 125 41.91 9.73 20.08
CA ILE A 125 41.37 11.03 19.64
C ILE A 125 42.51 12.05 19.44
N HIS A 126 43.48 12.06 20.35
CA HIS A 126 44.64 12.94 20.28
C HIS A 126 45.55 12.58 19.10
N LEU A 127 45.77 11.29 18.84
CA LEU A 127 46.51 10.80 17.68
C LEU A 127 45.81 11.17 16.37
N ALA A 128 44.49 10.99 16.27
CA ALA A 128 43.71 11.39 15.10
C ALA A 128 43.81 12.90 14.82
N ASN A 129 43.75 13.72 15.89
CA ASN A 129 43.97 15.16 15.80
C ASN A 129 45.38 15.51 15.28
N MET A 130 46.42 14.85 15.79
CA MET A 130 47.80 15.09 15.35
C MET A 130 48.01 14.84 13.86
N PHE A 131 47.42 13.77 13.30
CA PHE A 131 47.51 13.48 11.85
C PHE A 131 46.87 14.56 10.97
N ARG A 132 46.00 15.41 11.53
CA ARG A 132 45.45 16.58 10.82
C ARG A 132 46.51 17.66 10.57
N ASP A 133 47.58 17.73 11.36
CA ASP A 133 48.61 18.76 11.19
C ASP A 133 49.82 18.27 10.36
N ILE A 134 49.87 16.96 10.05
CA ILE A 134 50.96 16.33 9.28
C ILE A 134 50.61 16.30 7.78
N PRO A 135 51.51 16.68 6.86
CA PRO A 135 51.30 16.44 5.43
C PRO A 135 51.42 14.94 5.14
N LEU A 136 50.32 14.31 4.69
CA LEU A 136 50.24 12.88 4.41
C LEU A 136 50.11 12.66 2.90
N SER A 137 50.83 11.67 2.37
CA SER A 137 50.58 11.12 1.04
C SER A 137 49.29 10.31 1.02
N GLY A 138 48.73 10.03 -0.17
CA GLY A 138 47.49 9.27 -0.31
C GLY A 138 47.53 7.88 0.36
N GLU A 139 48.66 7.16 0.22
CA GLU A 139 48.86 5.86 0.86
C GLU A 139 48.95 5.97 2.39
N GLU A 140 49.74 6.92 2.90
CA GLU A 140 49.86 7.15 4.35
C GLU A 140 48.51 7.51 4.97
N LEU A 141 47.73 8.37 4.30
CA LEU A 141 46.39 8.75 4.75
C LEU A 141 45.46 7.54 4.83
N GLN A 142 45.50 6.65 3.84
CA GLN A 142 44.69 5.42 3.85
C GLN A 142 45.07 4.51 5.03
N PHE A 143 46.37 4.28 5.28
CA PHE A 143 46.83 3.49 6.44
C PHE A 143 46.37 4.07 7.78
N VAL A 144 46.43 5.40 7.93
CA VAL A 144 45.96 6.09 9.14
C VAL A 144 44.45 5.94 9.30
N VAL A 145 43.67 6.18 8.25
CA VAL A 145 42.21 6.05 8.27
C VAL A 145 41.79 4.63 8.63
N GLU A 146 42.36 3.61 7.97
CA GLU A 146 42.06 2.21 8.28
C GLU A 146 42.43 1.84 9.71
N LYS A 147 43.53 2.38 10.24
CA LYS A 147 43.92 2.15 11.63
C LYS A 147 42.91 2.77 12.61
N VAL A 148 42.48 4.00 12.37
CA VAL A 148 41.48 4.68 13.20
C VAL A 148 40.15 3.93 13.18
N LEU A 149 39.68 3.49 12.00
CA LEU A 149 38.46 2.69 11.86
C LEU A 149 38.53 1.37 12.66
N ARG A 150 39.68 0.68 12.66
CA ARG A 150 39.89 -0.53 13.48
C ARG A 150 39.85 -0.27 14.99
N MET A 151 40.01 0.98 15.43
CA MET A 151 39.90 1.33 16.85
C MET A 151 38.45 1.53 17.31
N PHE A 152 37.49 1.73 16.41
CA PHE A 152 36.07 1.91 16.77
C PHE A 152 35.51 0.75 17.59
N SER A 153 35.89 -0.49 17.27
CA SER A 153 35.42 -1.68 18.00
C SER A 153 36.04 -1.86 19.39
N LYS A 154 37.00 -1.01 19.77
CA LYS A 154 37.71 -1.07 21.06
C LYS A 154 37.40 0.11 21.99
N LEU A 155 36.62 1.07 21.50
CA LEU A 155 36.24 2.28 22.22
C LEU A 155 34.83 2.14 22.77
N ASP A 156 34.55 2.85 23.84
CA ASP A 156 33.18 2.97 24.35
C ASP A 156 32.33 3.79 23.37
N LEU A 157 31.03 3.48 23.29
CA LEU A 157 30.13 4.10 22.31
C LEU A 157 30.13 5.65 22.36
N GLN A 158 30.34 6.25 23.54
CA GLN A 158 30.35 7.72 23.71
C GLN A 158 31.63 8.38 23.17
N GLU A 159 32.72 7.64 23.04
CA GLU A 159 33.99 8.14 22.50
C GLU A 159 34.02 8.10 20.96
N ILE A 160 33.08 7.38 20.34
CA ILE A 160 32.98 7.24 18.89
C ILE A 160 32.59 8.56 18.20
N PRO A 161 31.55 9.31 18.61
CA PRO A 161 31.20 10.58 17.97
C PRO A 161 32.34 11.61 17.86
N PRO A 162 33.12 11.92 18.92
CA PRO A 162 34.23 12.86 18.80
C PRO A 162 35.35 12.32 17.91
N LEU A 163 35.62 11.00 17.94
CA LEU A 163 36.61 10.40 17.05
C LEU A 163 36.17 10.46 15.58
N VAL A 164 34.90 10.17 15.29
CA VAL A 164 34.33 10.29 13.94
C VAL A 164 34.43 11.73 13.45
N TYR A 165 34.15 12.72 14.30
CA TYR A 165 34.33 14.13 13.93
C TYR A 165 35.79 14.43 13.52
N GLN A 166 36.78 13.96 14.28
CA GLN A 166 38.19 14.15 13.90
C GLN A 166 38.57 13.40 12.62
N LEU A 167 38.05 12.19 12.43
CA LEU A 167 38.27 11.41 11.21
C LEU A 167 37.67 12.10 9.97
N LEU A 168 36.48 12.71 10.11
CA LEU A 168 35.84 13.48 9.04
C LEU A 168 36.63 14.74 8.70
N LEU A 169 37.17 15.44 9.69
CA LEU A 169 38.06 16.59 9.45
C LEU A 169 39.36 16.16 8.73
N LEU A 170 39.89 14.98 9.05
CA LEU A 170 41.05 14.42 8.35
C LEU A 170 40.73 14.08 6.88
N SER A 171 39.48 13.66 6.60
CA SER A 171 39.02 13.32 5.25
C SER A 171 39.03 14.51 4.26
N ALA A 172 39.09 15.75 4.76
CA ALA A 172 39.30 16.93 3.92
C ALA A 172 40.62 16.86 3.12
N LYS A 173 41.61 16.10 3.59
CA LYS A 173 42.88 15.86 2.89
C LYS A 173 42.79 14.77 1.80
N GLY A 174 41.75 13.94 1.80
CA GLY A 174 41.59 12.81 0.89
C GLY A 174 40.88 11.61 1.53
N SER A 175 40.79 10.48 0.82
CA SER A 175 40.23 9.22 1.32
C SER A 175 38.78 9.32 1.85
N LYS A 176 37.98 10.26 1.32
CA LYS A 176 36.56 10.47 1.71
C LYS A 176 35.72 9.19 1.64
N LYS A 177 35.91 8.40 0.56
CA LYS A 177 35.22 7.12 0.35
C LYS A 177 35.45 6.13 1.49
N THR A 178 36.71 5.86 1.86
CA THR A 178 37.04 4.83 2.86
C THR A 178 36.60 5.24 4.27
N VAL A 179 36.61 6.54 4.57
CA VAL A 179 36.06 7.07 5.83
C VAL A 179 34.55 6.82 5.91
N LEU A 180 33.79 7.19 4.89
CA LEU A 180 32.34 6.98 4.86
C LEU A 180 31.97 5.49 4.90
N GLU A 181 32.63 4.68 4.07
CA GLU A 181 32.45 3.22 4.01
C GLU A 181 32.74 2.56 5.37
N GLY A 182 33.83 2.96 6.03
CA GLY A 182 34.21 2.46 7.33
C GLY A 182 33.19 2.78 8.43
N ILE A 183 32.69 4.02 8.46
CA ILE A 183 31.68 4.44 9.44
C ILE A 183 30.36 3.71 9.19
N ILE A 184 29.87 3.68 7.94
CA ILE A 184 28.60 3.03 7.58
C ILE A 184 28.66 1.52 7.87
N SER A 185 29.75 0.86 7.49
CA SER A 185 29.94 -0.58 7.72
C SER A 185 30.00 -0.91 9.21
N PHE A 186 30.65 -0.05 10.02
CA PHE A 186 30.73 -0.23 11.46
C PHE A 186 29.35 -0.19 12.13
N PHE A 187 28.54 0.85 11.85
CA PHE A 187 27.18 0.95 12.42
C PHE A 187 26.23 -0.13 11.89
N ASN A 188 26.33 -0.51 10.60
CA ASN A 188 25.55 -1.64 10.06
C ASN A 188 25.87 -2.97 10.79
N GLN A 189 27.13 -3.19 11.17
CA GLN A 189 27.51 -4.38 11.96
C GLN A 189 27.03 -4.31 13.42
N LEU A 190 26.94 -3.11 14.01
CA LEU A 190 26.35 -2.93 15.34
C LEU A 190 24.85 -3.20 15.31
N ASP A 191 24.13 -2.65 14.33
CA ASP A 191 22.69 -2.87 14.13
C ASP A 191 22.35 -4.35 13.95
N LYS A 192 23.13 -5.08 13.14
CA LYS A 192 22.90 -6.52 12.93
C LYS A 192 23.05 -7.33 14.22
N ARG A 193 24.10 -7.05 15.01
CA ARG A 193 24.32 -7.71 16.31
C ARG A 193 23.16 -7.46 17.26
N GLN A 194 22.68 -6.22 17.33
CA GLN A 194 21.55 -5.87 18.17
C GLN A 194 20.24 -6.56 17.73
N LYS A 195 20.00 -6.68 16.43
CA LYS A 195 18.82 -7.40 15.91
C LYS A 195 18.88 -8.89 16.20
N GLU A 196 20.06 -9.49 16.18
CA GLU A 196 20.26 -10.89 16.56
C GLU A 196 19.99 -11.09 18.04
N GLU A 197 20.45 -10.18 18.91
CA GLU A 197 20.17 -10.18 20.35
C GLU A 197 18.67 -10.03 20.66
N GLN A 198 17.93 -9.20 19.91
CA GLN A 198 16.48 -9.03 20.08
C GLN A 198 15.64 -10.23 19.62
N LYS A 199 16.15 -11.06 18.69
CA LYS A 199 15.43 -12.22 18.15
C LYS A 199 15.49 -13.46 19.05
N VAL A 200 16.46 -13.53 19.96
CA VAL A 200 16.54 -14.62 20.94
C VAL A 200 15.51 -14.34 22.03
N PRO A 201 14.45 -15.15 22.18
CA PRO A 201 13.49 -14.96 23.26
C PRO A 201 14.23 -15.09 24.59
N GLN A 202 14.12 -14.09 25.46
CA GLN A 202 14.75 -14.05 26.78
C GLN A 202 14.37 -15.30 27.59
N SER A 203 15.21 -16.32 27.55
CA SER A 203 15.11 -17.48 28.43
C SER A 203 15.68 -17.08 29.79
N GLY A 204 14.82 -16.63 30.70
CA GLY A 204 14.91 -16.82 32.16
C GLY A 204 16.06 -16.22 32.97
N ASP A 205 17.23 -15.92 32.39
CA ASP A 205 18.37 -15.40 33.13
C ASP A 205 18.56 -13.90 32.86
N LEU A 206 18.66 -13.13 33.96
CA LEU A 206 18.95 -11.70 34.01
C LEU A 206 20.37 -11.40 33.50
N GLU A 207 20.68 -11.73 32.26
CA GLU A 207 21.85 -11.17 31.57
C GLU A 207 21.49 -9.76 31.10
N VAL A 208 22.12 -8.78 31.76
CA VAL A 208 22.10 -7.36 31.37
C VAL A 208 22.44 -7.30 29.87
N SER A 209 21.53 -6.73 29.06
CA SER A 209 21.77 -6.49 27.64
C SER A 209 23.16 -5.89 27.45
N THR A 210 24.01 -6.53 26.64
CA THR A 210 25.43 -6.17 26.46
C THR A 210 25.62 -4.73 25.99
N MET A 211 24.62 -4.13 25.32
CA MET A 211 24.59 -2.71 24.94
C MET A 211 23.17 -2.11 25.06
N PRO A 212 22.99 -0.93 25.71
CA PRO A 212 21.69 -0.25 25.77
C PRO A 212 21.27 0.28 24.39
N LEU A 213 20.07 -0.09 23.91
CA LEU A 213 19.51 0.37 22.63
C LEU A 213 19.48 1.89 22.53
N ASP A 214 19.00 2.57 23.58
CA ASP A 214 18.91 4.02 23.63
C ASP A 214 20.28 4.65 23.39
N GLN A 215 21.33 4.15 24.03
CA GLN A 215 22.68 4.70 23.90
C GLN A 215 23.21 4.57 22.47
N LEU A 216 23.00 3.42 21.81
CA LEU A 216 23.41 3.24 20.42
C LEU A 216 22.69 4.23 19.50
N ARG A 217 21.37 4.37 19.64
CA ARG A 217 20.56 5.25 18.79
C ARG A 217 20.92 6.73 18.98
N HIS A 218 21.21 7.17 20.20
CA HIS A 218 21.70 8.54 20.45
C HIS A 218 23.09 8.77 19.84
N VAL A 219 23.98 7.78 19.91
CA VAL A 219 25.33 7.85 19.31
C VAL A 219 25.25 7.92 17.79
N GLU A 220 24.38 7.11 17.17
CA GLU A 220 24.10 7.17 15.73
C GLU A 220 23.60 8.55 15.31
N GLY A 221 22.60 9.10 16.02
CA GLY A 221 22.09 10.45 15.75
C GLY A 221 23.18 11.52 15.85
N THR A 222 24.05 11.44 16.85
CA THR A 222 25.17 12.38 17.03
C THR A 222 26.20 12.25 15.90
N VAL A 223 26.53 11.01 15.49
CA VAL A 223 27.45 10.77 14.37
C VAL A 223 26.87 11.28 13.05
N ILE A 224 25.58 11.05 12.78
CA ILE A 224 24.90 11.58 11.60
C ILE A 224 24.97 13.11 11.59
N LEU A 225 24.69 13.77 12.72
CA LEU A 225 24.82 15.22 12.86
C LEU A 225 26.25 15.71 12.59
N HIS A 226 27.28 15.01 13.06
CA HIS A 226 28.68 15.35 12.75
C HIS A 226 28.98 15.23 11.26
N ILE A 227 28.54 14.15 10.60
CA ILE A 227 28.72 13.97 9.15
C ILE A 227 27.99 15.08 8.39
N VAL A 228 26.73 15.36 8.71
CA VAL A 228 25.94 16.42 8.08
C VAL A 228 26.56 17.81 8.28
N SER A 229 27.17 18.04 9.45
CA SER A 229 27.90 19.27 9.78
C SER A 229 29.17 19.41 8.96
N VAL A 230 29.93 18.34 8.75
CA VAL A 230 31.13 18.39 7.89
C VAL A 230 30.75 18.52 6.42
N ILE A 231 29.66 17.87 5.97
CA ILE A 231 29.11 18.07 4.63
C ILE A 231 28.72 19.54 4.38
N ASN A 232 28.30 20.29 5.41
CA ASN A 232 28.07 21.74 5.27
C ASN A 232 29.35 22.51 4.92
N LEU A 233 30.50 22.01 5.37
CA LEU A 233 31.79 22.65 5.16
C LEU A 233 32.46 22.15 3.86
N ASP A 234 32.27 20.89 3.51
CA ASP A 234 32.89 20.20 2.36
C ASP A 234 31.82 19.50 1.50
N GLN A 235 31.51 20.09 0.35
CA GLN A 235 30.47 19.57 -0.55
C GLN A 235 30.88 18.27 -1.26
N ASP A 236 32.16 18.05 -1.53
CA ASP A 236 32.58 16.84 -2.26
C ASP A 236 32.30 15.57 -1.42
N LEU A 237 32.29 15.69 -0.08
CA LEU A 237 31.97 14.59 0.82
C LEU A 237 30.56 14.05 0.57
N SER A 238 29.62 14.92 0.23
CA SER A 238 28.23 14.52 -0.05
C SER A 238 28.04 13.89 -1.43
N GLU A 239 28.76 14.37 -2.45
CA GLU A 239 28.77 13.70 -3.75
C GLU A 239 29.40 12.30 -3.65
N GLU A 240 30.49 12.18 -2.88
CA GLU A 240 31.14 10.90 -2.64
C GLU A 240 30.25 9.94 -1.83
N LEU A 241 29.46 10.44 -0.87
CA LEU A 241 28.46 9.65 -0.15
C LEU A 241 27.43 9.04 -1.12
N ILE A 242 26.82 9.86 -1.98
CA ILE A 242 25.80 9.38 -2.93
C ILE A 242 26.42 8.38 -3.91
N LYS A 243 27.63 8.66 -4.40
CA LYS A 243 28.37 7.77 -5.31
C LYS A 243 28.72 6.43 -4.64
N HIS A 244 29.16 6.47 -3.38
CA HIS A 244 29.46 5.27 -2.60
C HIS A 244 28.21 4.41 -2.43
N VAL A 245 27.10 4.99 -1.94
CA VAL A 245 25.86 4.23 -1.72
C VAL A 245 25.28 3.69 -3.02
N LYS A 246 25.34 4.44 -4.13
CA LYS A 246 24.94 3.94 -5.47
C LYS A 246 25.79 2.76 -5.94
N THR A 247 27.10 2.81 -5.70
CA THR A 247 28.03 1.74 -6.08
C THR A 247 27.81 0.50 -5.24
N GLU A 248 27.68 0.66 -3.92
CA GLU A 248 27.43 -0.44 -2.99
C GLU A 248 26.05 -1.07 -3.23
N GLN A 249 25.03 -0.29 -3.62
CA GLN A 249 23.71 -0.85 -3.89
C GLN A 249 23.72 -1.81 -5.06
N GLN A 250 24.57 -1.56 -6.06
CA GLN A 250 24.73 -2.48 -7.17
C GLN A 250 25.29 -3.81 -6.66
N LYS A 251 26.27 -3.78 -5.76
CA LYS A 251 26.94 -4.96 -5.18
C LYS A 251 26.07 -5.73 -4.18
N ASP A 252 25.68 -5.06 -3.10
CA ASP A 252 24.89 -5.60 -2.00
C ASP A 252 23.93 -4.53 -1.46
N PRO A 253 22.61 -4.67 -1.71
CA PRO A 253 21.63 -3.71 -1.22
C PRO A 253 21.60 -3.62 0.32
N ALA A 254 21.96 -4.70 1.04
CA ALA A 254 21.96 -4.75 2.49
C ALA A 254 23.13 -3.98 3.14
N ARG A 255 24.22 -3.78 2.39
CA ARG A 255 25.35 -2.94 2.81
C ARG A 255 25.11 -1.48 2.46
N ALA A 256 24.48 -1.22 1.33
CA ALA A 256 24.23 0.14 0.87
C ALA A 256 23.13 0.86 1.65
N LEU A 257 22.00 0.20 1.90
CA LEU A 257 20.78 0.80 2.42
C LEU A 257 20.40 0.24 3.80
N CYS A 258 21.27 0.36 4.79
CA CYS A 258 20.95 0.02 6.18
C CYS A 258 20.21 1.16 6.90
N PRO A 259 19.62 0.93 8.09
CA PRO A 259 18.93 1.98 8.84
C PRO A 259 19.78 3.24 9.03
N PHE A 260 21.05 3.06 9.42
CA PHE A 260 22.00 4.17 9.58
C PHE A 260 22.25 4.95 8.28
N SER A 261 22.50 4.28 7.15
CA SER A 261 22.79 4.98 5.88
C SER A 261 21.55 5.68 5.31
N VAL A 262 20.36 5.08 5.49
CA VAL A 262 19.08 5.69 5.13
C VAL A 262 18.81 6.93 5.99
N ALA A 263 18.99 6.85 7.31
CA ALA A 263 18.86 8.00 8.21
C ALA A 263 19.84 9.13 7.86
N LEU A 264 21.10 8.78 7.53
CA LEU A 264 22.10 9.74 7.06
C LEU A 264 21.66 10.43 5.75
N LEU A 265 21.21 9.67 4.76
CA LEU A 265 20.72 10.22 3.48
C LEU A 265 19.53 11.16 3.69
N LEU A 266 18.57 10.79 4.53
CA LEU A 266 17.40 11.62 4.85
C LEU A 266 17.80 12.92 5.55
N SER A 267 18.78 12.85 6.44
CA SER A 267 19.33 14.03 7.14
C SER A 267 20.07 14.99 6.19
N VAL A 268 20.77 14.44 5.20
CA VAL A 268 21.41 15.25 4.14
C VAL A 268 20.36 15.83 3.20
N ALA A 269 19.27 15.11 2.92
CA ALA A 269 18.21 15.52 2.00
C ALA A 269 17.42 16.75 2.47
N VAL A 270 17.40 17.06 3.77
CA VAL A 270 16.82 18.31 4.30
C VAL A 270 17.44 19.56 3.64
N LYS A 271 18.64 19.44 3.07
CA LYS A 271 19.27 20.51 2.29
C LYS A 271 18.79 20.46 0.84
N HIS A 272 18.05 21.48 0.42
CA HIS A 272 17.41 21.59 -0.91
C HIS A 272 18.31 21.27 -2.12
N ARG A 273 19.62 21.50 -2.05
CA ARG A 273 20.52 21.30 -3.20
C ARG A 273 20.70 19.82 -3.61
N GLN A 274 20.57 18.88 -2.68
CA GLN A 274 20.76 17.45 -2.92
C GLN A 274 19.50 16.60 -2.72
N GLN A 275 18.43 17.26 -2.27
CA GLN A 275 17.14 16.65 -1.99
C GLN A 275 16.62 15.82 -3.17
N GLU A 276 16.59 16.39 -4.39
CA GLU A 276 16.11 15.68 -5.58
C GLU A 276 16.94 14.44 -5.89
N GLN A 277 18.28 14.54 -5.87
CA GLN A 277 19.16 13.42 -6.18
C GLN A 277 19.02 12.26 -5.19
N ILE A 278 18.88 12.58 -3.90
CA ILE A 278 18.71 11.58 -2.84
C ILE A 278 17.32 10.95 -2.92
N PHE A 279 16.27 11.74 -3.11
CA PHE A 279 14.91 11.21 -3.21
C PHE A 279 14.70 10.39 -4.48
N ASP A 280 15.27 10.78 -5.62
CA ASP A 280 15.20 9.97 -6.84
C ASP A 280 15.95 8.65 -6.67
N PHE A 281 17.09 8.67 -5.97
CA PHE A 281 17.81 7.46 -5.60
C PHE A 281 16.97 6.56 -4.68
N LEU A 282 16.39 7.08 -3.60
CA LEU A 282 15.55 6.31 -2.67
C LEU A 282 14.28 5.79 -3.36
N LYS A 283 13.57 6.61 -4.13
CA LYS A 283 12.39 6.21 -4.93
C LYS A 283 12.70 5.06 -5.88
N THR A 284 13.83 5.14 -6.59
CA THR A 284 14.28 4.08 -7.52
C THR A 284 14.65 2.81 -6.75
N SER A 285 15.28 2.95 -5.59
CA SER A 285 15.69 1.85 -4.72
C SER A 285 14.50 1.09 -4.14
N ILE A 286 13.49 1.82 -3.63
CA ILE A 286 12.24 1.24 -3.13
C ILE A 286 11.53 0.49 -4.24
N THR A 287 11.36 1.12 -5.41
CA THR A 287 10.67 0.48 -6.55
C THR A 287 11.42 -0.76 -7.04
N ARG A 288 12.76 -0.73 -7.05
CA ARG A 288 13.59 -1.90 -7.38
C ARG A 288 13.41 -3.00 -6.34
N SER A 289 13.45 -2.68 -5.04
CA SER A 289 13.23 -3.66 -3.96
C SER A 289 11.85 -4.30 -4.05
N CYS A 290 10.79 -3.51 -4.27
CA CYS A 290 9.44 -4.03 -4.49
C CYS A 290 9.35 -4.94 -5.73
N LYS A 291 10.01 -4.58 -6.83
CA LYS A 291 10.07 -5.42 -8.05
C LYS A 291 10.83 -6.71 -7.81
N ASP A 292 12.00 -6.65 -7.17
CA ASP A 292 12.83 -7.81 -6.84
C ASP A 292 12.03 -8.77 -5.93
N LEU A 293 11.33 -8.27 -4.90
CA LEU A 293 10.48 -9.08 -4.02
C LEU A 293 9.31 -9.74 -4.78
N GLN A 294 8.64 -9.00 -5.67
CA GLN A 294 7.57 -9.58 -6.50
C GLN A 294 8.09 -10.66 -7.44
N PHE A 295 9.27 -10.45 -8.00
CA PHE A 295 9.92 -11.39 -8.90
C PHE A 295 10.33 -12.68 -8.16
N LEU A 296 10.90 -12.54 -6.96
CA LEU A 296 11.18 -13.68 -6.06
C LEU A 296 9.89 -14.42 -5.66
N GLN A 297 8.82 -13.71 -5.32
CA GLN A 297 7.53 -14.34 -4.95
C GLN A 297 6.87 -15.07 -6.13
N ALA A 298 7.17 -14.68 -7.38
CA ALA A 298 6.58 -15.28 -8.56
C ALA A 298 7.15 -16.66 -8.92
N SER A 299 8.41 -16.95 -8.55
CA SER A 299 9.13 -18.16 -8.99
C SER A 299 9.78 -18.92 -7.83
N LYS A 300 9.45 -20.21 -7.71
CA LYS A 300 10.05 -21.08 -6.68
C LYS A 300 11.54 -21.34 -6.92
N PHE A 301 11.94 -21.40 -8.19
CA PHE A 301 13.34 -21.53 -8.59
C PHE A 301 14.20 -20.40 -8.00
N LEU A 302 13.71 -19.16 -8.05
CA LEU A 302 14.43 -18.03 -7.46
C LEU A 302 14.43 -18.05 -5.93
N GLN A 303 13.33 -18.46 -5.30
CA GLN A 303 13.25 -18.58 -3.83
C GLN A 303 14.24 -19.59 -3.28
N ASP A 304 14.45 -20.71 -3.98
CA ASP A 304 15.36 -21.77 -3.55
C ASP A 304 16.83 -21.34 -3.71
N LEU A 305 17.16 -20.54 -4.72
CA LEU A 305 18.51 -20.02 -4.94
C LEU A 305 18.84 -18.78 -4.10
N PHE A 306 17.84 -17.95 -3.78
CA PHE A 306 18.03 -16.69 -3.07
C PHE A 306 17.04 -16.53 -1.91
N PRO A 307 17.29 -17.19 -0.76
CA PRO A 307 16.38 -17.18 0.39
C PRO A 307 16.44 -15.88 1.22
N GLN A 308 17.52 -15.10 1.12
CA GLN A 308 17.67 -13.86 1.88
C GLN A 308 16.92 -12.71 1.20
N GLN A 309 15.83 -12.26 1.79
CA GLN A 309 15.06 -11.11 1.33
C GLN A 309 15.55 -9.84 2.05
N TYR A 310 16.05 -8.87 1.28
CA TYR A 310 16.33 -7.54 1.81
C TYR A 310 15.22 -6.58 1.40
N ASP A 311 14.35 -6.26 2.35
CA ASP A 311 13.24 -5.33 2.13
C ASP A 311 13.61 -3.92 2.57
N VAL A 312 13.83 -3.04 1.59
CA VAL A 312 14.11 -1.61 1.83
C VAL A 312 12.91 -0.92 2.48
N THR A 313 11.69 -1.41 2.22
CA THR A 313 10.44 -0.90 2.82
C THR A 313 10.49 -1.05 4.33
N ALA A 314 10.86 -2.24 4.82
CA ALA A 314 11.00 -2.53 6.24
C ALA A 314 12.12 -1.70 6.88
N VAL A 315 13.25 -1.52 6.19
CA VAL A 315 14.36 -0.70 6.69
C VAL A 315 13.94 0.76 6.88
N ILE A 316 13.19 1.34 5.94
CA ILE A 316 12.73 2.74 6.08
C ILE A 316 11.74 2.88 7.24
N LEU A 317 10.84 1.91 7.44
CA LEU A 317 9.93 1.91 8.59
C LEU A 317 10.69 1.77 9.91
N GLU A 318 11.74 0.95 9.95
CA GLU A 318 12.64 0.86 11.10
C GLU A 318 13.35 2.19 11.39
N VAL A 319 13.73 2.97 10.37
CA VAL A 319 14.28 4.32 10.56
C VAL A 319 13.24 5.26 11.19
N VAL A 320 11.95 5.11 10.86
CA VAL A 320 10.87 5.86 11.53
C VAL A 320 10.79 5.48 13.00
N GLU A 321 10.85 4.18 13.33
CA GLU A 321 10.87 3.72 14.73
C GLU A 321 12.09 4.24 15.50
N ASN A 322 13.28 4.11 14.91
CA ASN A 322 14.53 4.60 15.49
C ASN A 322 14.57 6.13 15.63
N SER A 323 13.78 6.87 14.84
CA SER A 323 13.76 8.32 14.95
C SER A 323 13.18 8.83 16.27
N ALA A 324 12.44 7.99 17.02
CA ALA A 324 11.91 8.29 18.35
C ALA A 324 13.01 8.65 19.37
N PHE A 325 14.26 8.24 19.14
CA PHE A 325 15.41 8.52 20.01
C PHE A 325 16.04 9.92 19.76
N GLY A 326 15.22 10.92 19.43
CA GLY A 326 15.66 12.31 19.28
C GLY A 326 16.32 12.65 17.93
N TRP A 327 15.96 11.95 16.85
CA TRP A 327 16.53 12.20 15.52
C TRP A 327 15.78 13.30 14.76
N ASP A 328 15.67 14.50 15.33
CA ASP A 328 14.90 15.62 14.75
C ASP A 328 15.35 15.96 13.32
N HIS A 329 16.66 15.86 13.07
CA HIS A 329 17.31 16.09 11.78
C HIS A 329 16.89 15.10 10.68
N VAL A 330 16.33 13.93 11.03
CA VAL A 330 15.83 12.92 10.07
C VAL A 330 14.35 13.15 9.76
N THR A 331 13.58 13.67 10.72
CA THR A 331 12.11 13.74 10.64
C THR A 331 11.59 14.51 9.43
N GLN A 332 12.15 15.68 9.13
CA GLN A 332 11.75 16.46 7.95
C GLN A 332 12.01 15.69 6.64
N GLY A 333 13.16 15.01 6.55
CA GLY A 333 13.49 14.16 5.40
C GLY A 333 12.51 13.00 5.22
N LEU A 334 12.03 12.40 6.32
CA LEU A 334 11.01 11.34 6.29
C LEU A 334 9.66 11.87 5.79
N VAL A 335 9.23 13.04 6.27
CA VAL A 335 7.97 13.67 5.83
C VAL A 335 8.03 13.99 4.34
N ASP A 336 9.10 14.64 3.89
CA ASP A 336 9.29 15.00 2.49
C ASP A 336 9.38 13.77 1.58
N LEU A 337 10.08 12.70 2.00
CA LEU A 337 10.11 11.43 1.27
C LEU A 337 8.72 10.79 1.20
N GLY A 338 7.97 10.79 2.31
CA GLY A 338 6.62 10.24 2.38
C GLY A 338 5.67 10.89 1.38
N PHE A 339 5.66 12.22 1.33
CA PHE A 339 4.89 12.97 0.33
C PHE A 339 5.41 12.74 -1.10
N SER A 340 6.74 12.75 -1.30
CA SER A 340 7.35 12.50 -2.61
C SER A 340 6.96 11.13 -3.19
N LEU A 341 6.87 10.09 -2.35
CA LEU A 341 6.41 8.75 -2.74
C LEU A 341 4.93 8.75 -3.14
N MET A 342 4.06 9.36 -2.33
CA MET A 342 2.63 9.43 -2.62
C MET A 342 2.34 10.21 -3.92
N GLU A 343 3.07 11.29 -4.18
CA GLU A 343 2.93 12.09 -5.41
C GLU A 343 3.52 11.43 -6.66
N SER A 344 4.67 10.76 -6.53
CA SER A 344 5.32 10.11 -7.68
C SER A 344 4.56 8.87 -8.14
N TYR A 345 3.85 8.20 -7.22
CA TYR A 345 3.17 6.93 -7.47
C TYR A 345 1.64 7.03 -7.29
N GLU A 346 1.05 8.14 -7.75
CA GLU A 346 -0.40 8.34 -7.71
C GLU A 346 -1.17 7.20 -8.39
N PRO A 347 -2.32 6.75 -7.83
CA PRO A 347 -3.17 5.74 -8.46
C PRO A 347 -3.70 6.28 -9.81
N LYS A 348 -3.09 5.90 -10.93
CA LYS A 348 -3.51 6.41 -12.24
C LYS A 348 -4.93 5.97 -12.57
N LYS A 349 -5.82 6.92 -12.89
CA LYS A 349 -7.05 6.61 -13.65
C LYS A 349 -6.63 6.14 -15.04
N PRO A 350 -7.10 4.99 -15.56
CA PRO A 350 -6.86 4.63 -16.94
C PRO A 350 -7.44 5.72 -17.85
N PHE A 351 -6.60 6.35 -18.66
CA PHE A 351 -6.97 7.46 -19.54
C PHE A 351 -7.78 6.93 -20.73
N GLY A 352 -8.97 7.48 -20.97
CA GLY A 352 -9.72 7.30 -22.21
C GLY A 352 -10.21 5.86 -22.47
N GLY A 353 -11.25 5.43 -21.79
CA GLY A 353 -11.94 4.18 -22.12
C GLY A 353 -12.97 3.86 -21.06
N LYS A 354 -14.00 3.07 -21.42
CA LYS A 354 -14.96 2.48 -20.46
C LYS A 354 -14.19 1.97 -19.23
N ALA A 355 -14.85 1.92 -18.07
CA ALA A 355 -14.41 1.09 -16.96
C ALA A 355 -14.34 -0.36 -17.46
N ALA A 356 -13.30 -0.68 -18.22
CA ALA A 356 -12.87 -2.01 -18.53
C ALA A 356 -12.59 -2.58 -17.16
N GLU A 357 -13.42 -3.56 -16.81
CA GLU A 357 -13.24 -4.50 -15.72
C GLU A 357 -11.85 -4.38 -15.20
N ALA A 358 -11.74 -3.64 -14.11
CA ALA A 358 -10.47 -3.37 -13.52
C ALA A 358 -9.86 -4.74 -13.27
N SER A 359 -8.84 -5.04 -14.06
CA SER A 359 -7.89 -6.06 -13.73
C SER A 359 -7.12 -5.50 -12.53
N TYR A 360 -7.82 -5.42 -11.40
CA TYR A 360 -7.25 -5.26 -10.07
C TYR A 360 -6.58 -6.60 -9.77
N GLY A 361 -5.52 -6.90 -10.52
CA GLY A 361 -4.69 -8.04 -10.25
C GLY A 361 -4.21 -7.95 -8.81
N LEU A 362 -4.19 -9.09 -8.13
CA LEU A 362 -3.55 -9.27 -6.82
C LEU A 362 -2.05 -8.87 -6.82
N SER A 363 -1.46 -8.53 -7.97
CA SER A 363 -0.19 -7.83 -8.03
C SER A 363 -0.37 -6.41 -7.50
N LYS A 364 -0.07 -6.24 -6.21
CA LYS A 364 0.26 -4.93 -5.64
C LYS A 364 1.36 -4.32 -6.51
N MET A 365 1.04 -3.54 -7.53
CA MET A 365 2.06 -3.03 -8.44
C MET A 365 3.15 -2.33 -7.62
N PRO A 366 4.44 -2.40 -7.99
CA PRO A 366 5.53 -1.78 -7.23
C PRO A 366 5.25 -0.31 -6.89
N ALA A 367 4.60 0.42 -7.80
CA ALA A 367 4.12 1.78 -7.59
C ALA A 367 3.08 1.89 -6.45
N GLN A 368 2.11 0.98 -6.36
CA GLN A 368 1.13 0.98 -5.27
C GLN A 368 1.77 0.64 -3.92
N GLN A 369 2.76 -0.27 -3.90
CA GLN A 369 3.53 -0.58 -2.69
C GLN A 369 4.33 0.64 -2.24
N ALA A 370 5.00 1.33 -3.17
CA ALA A 370 5.73 2.57 -2.88
C ALA A 370 4.80 3.69 -2.37
N CYS A 371 3.61 3.86 -2.97
CA CYS A 371 2.62 4.83 -2.49
C CYS A 371 2.10 4.48 -1.08
N ARG A 372 1.86 3.19 -0.79
CA ARG A 372 1.46 2.74 0.55
C ARG A 372 2.57 2.94 1.57
N LEU A 373 3.82 2.68 1.20
CA LEU A 373 4.98 2.98 2.05
C LEU A 373 5.03 4.48 2.38
N GLY A 374 4.83 5.36 1.40
CA GLY A 374 4.76 6.80 1.65
C GLY A 374 3.70 7.18 2.70
N ALA A 375 2.50 6.59 2.59
CA ALA A 375 1.44 6.79 3.57
C ALA A 375 1.80 6.20 4.95
N SER A 376 2.41 5.02 5.01
CA SER A 376 2.88 4.39 6.25
C SER A 376 3.96 5.22 6.94
N ILE A 377 4.94 5.74 6.20
CA ILE A 377 5.98 6.63 6.74
C ILE A 377 5.33 7.83 7.41
N LEU A 378 4.42 8.53 6.71
CA LEU A 378 3.74 9.71 7.25
C LEU A 378 2.88 9.39 8.47
N LEU A 379 2.17 8.25 8.45
CA LEU A 379 1.32 7.82 9.56
C LEU A 379 2.13 7.49 10.82
N GLU A 380 3.19 6.68 10.69
CA GLU A 380 4.03 6.31 11.83
C GLU A 380 4.82 7.51 12.35
N THR A 381 5.33 8.36 11.46
CA THR A 381 6.01 9.60 11.81
C THR A 381 5.08 10.56 12.59
N PHE A 382 3.80 10.66 12.20
CA PHE A 382 2.78 11.43 12.93
C PHE A 382 2.50 10.88 14.34
N LYS A 383 2.52 9.55 14.51
CA LYS A 383 2.31 8.92 15.82
C LYS A 383 3.45 9.22 16.78
N VAL A 384 4.70 9.07 16.30
CA VAL A 384 5.91 9.20 17.11
C VAL A 384 6.18 10.66 17.50
N HIS A 385 6.12 11.59 16.54
CA HIS A 385 6.64 12.95 16.73
C HIS A 385 5.54 13.99 16.86
N GLU A 386 5.38 14.59 18.03
CA GLU A 386 4.41 15.65 18.29
C GLU A 386 4.61 16.95 17.49
N PRO A 387 5.82 17.54 17.35
CA PRO A 387 5.97 18.88 16.77
C PRO A 387 5.62 18.97 15.28
N ILE A 388 5.72 17.87 14.54
CA ILE A 388 5.46 17.82 13.08
C ILE A 388 4.02 17.40 12.73
N ARG A 389 3.18 17.12 13.73
CA ARG A 389 1.78 16.68 13.51
C ARG A 389 0.96 17.72 12.76
N SER A 390 1.11 19.00 13.12
CA SER A 390 0.43 20.12 12.43
C SER A 390 0.81 20.16 10.96
N ASP A 391 2.11 20.00 10.69
CA ASP A 391 2.68 20.21 9.37
C ASP A 391 2.29 19.07 8.43
N ILE A 392 2.32 17.82 8.91
CA ILE A 392 1.83 16.66 8.16
C ILE A 392 0.33 16.84 7.85
N LEU A 393 -0.48 17.22 8.84
CA LEU A 393 -1.92 17.40 8.65
C LEU A 393 -2.22 18.51 7.62
N GLU A 394 -1.57 19.66 7.75
CA GLU A 394 -1.73 20.79 6.84
C GLU A 394 -1.31 20.40 5.41
N GLN A 395 -0.20 19.71 5.26
CA GLN A 395 0.28 19.23 3.97
C GLN A 395 -0.65 18.19 3.32
N VAL A 396 -1.29 17.31 4.10
CA VAL A 396 -2.30 16.37 3.59
C VAL A 396 -3.54 17.15 3.13
N LEU A 397 -4.06 18.05 3.97
CA LEU A 397 -5.27 18.83 3.68
C LEU A 397 -5.07 19.74 2.47
N ASN A 398 -3.95 20.46 2.37
CA ASN A 398 -3.63 21.31 1.22
C ASN A 398 -3.62 20.54 -0.10
N ARG A 399 -3.10 19.30 -0.11
CA ARG A 399 -3.10 18.44 -1.31
C ARG A 399 -4.49 17.94 -1.68
N VAL A 400 -5.35 17.67 -0.68
CA VAL A 400 -6.76 17.33 -0.91
C VAL A 400 -7.51 18.52 -1.52
N LEU A 401 -7.21 19.75 -1.08
CA LEU A 401 -7.89 20.96 -1.55
C LEU A 401 -7.41 21.43 -2.93
N THR A 402 -6.11 21.37 -3.20
CA THR A 402 -5.51 21.98 -4.41
C THR A 402 -5.52 21.07 -5.65
N LYS A 403 -5.52 19.74 -5.48
CA LYS A 403 -5.41 18.78 -6.59
C LYS A 403 -6.78 18.37 -7.18
N ALA A 404 -7.55 19.33 -7.69
CA ALA A 404 -8.89 19.07 -8.24
C ALA A 404 -8.91 18.14 -9.48
N GLY A 405 -7.77 18.00 -10.19
CA GLY A 405 -7.66 17.19 -11.42
C GLY A 405 -7.08 15.77 -11.25
N SER A 406 -6.45 15.46 -10.11
CA SER A 406 -5.82 14.16 -9.87
C SER A 406 -6.51 13.38 -8.73
N PRO A 407 -6.42 12.03 -8.70
CA PRO A 407 -7.13 11.24 -7.70
C PRO A 407 -6.52 11.39 -6.30
N VAL A 408 -7.22 12.10 -5.42
CA VAL A 408 -6.82 12.37 -4.02
C VAL A 408 -7.17 11.27 -3.00
N SER A 409 -7.72 10.13 -3.46
CA SER A 409 -8.23 9.06 -2.57
C SER A 409 -7.19 8.48 -1.61
N HIS A 410 -5.92 8.43 -2.02
CA HIS A 410 -4.81 7.95 -1.20
C HIS A 410 -4.44 8.93 -0.07
N PHE A 411 -4.54 10.26 -0.30
CA PHE A 411 -4.42 11.27 0.76
C PHE A 411 -5.61 11.24 1.72
N ILE A 412 -6.83 11.03 1.21
CA ILE A 412 -8.02 10.84 2.06
C ILE A 412 -7.87 9.58 2.92
N GLY A 413 -7.33 8.49 2.37
CA GLY A 413 -7.03 7.28 3.13
C GLY A 413 -6.03 7.54 4.26
N LEU A 414 -4.95 8.27 3.99
CA LEU A 414 -3.99 8.70 5.03
C LEU A 414 -4.65 9.58 6.09
N LEU A 415 -5.46 10.57 5.69
CA LEU A 415 -6.21 11.43 6.61
C LEU A 415 -7.13 10.59 7.52
N SER A 416 -7.86 9.62 6.95
CA SER A 416 -8.70 8.72 7.73
C SER A 416 -7.89 7.92 8.74
N SER A 417 -6.73 7.39 8.36
CA SER A 417 -5.85 6.67 9.28
C SER A 417 -5.31 7.57 10.39
N ILE A 418 -4.91 8.80 10.07
CA ILE A 418 -4.44 9.80 11.06
C ILE A 418 -5.56 10.11 12.05
N VAL A 419 -6.77 10.38 11.56
CA VAL A 419 -7.94 10.70 12.38
C VAL A 419 -8.34 9.54 13.30
N VAL A 420 -8.34 8.31 12.79
CA VAL A 420 -8.67 7.12 13.58
C VAL A 420 -7.59 6.82 14.64
N SER A 421 -6.32 7.09 14.32
CA SER A 421 -5.19 6.78 15.22
C SER A 421 -5.19 7.65 16.48
N ALA A 422 -5.49 8.94 16.36
CA ALA A 422 -5.40 9.88 17.48
C ALA A 422 -6.43 11.03 17.40
N PRO A 423 -7.74 10.74 17.54
CA PRO A 423 -8.78 11.76 17.40
C PRO A 423 -8.71 12.87 18.46
N LEU A 424 -8.26 12.55 19.68
CA LEU A 424 -8.08 13.51 20.77
C LEU A 424 -6.93 14.49 20.50
N VAL A 425 -5.84 14.03 19.89
CA VAL A 425 -4.70 14.90 19.54
C VAL A 425 -5.12 15.92 18.48
N LEU A 426 -5.93 15.49 17.52
CA LEU A 426 -6.44 16.35 16.45
C LEU A 426 -7.50 17.36 16.92
N GLN A 427 -8.11 17.17 18.09
CA GLN A 427 -8.98 18.18 18.69
C GLN A 427 -8.23 19.51 18.91
N SER A 428 -6.95 19.44 19.30
CA SER A 428 -6.08 20.60 19.44
C SER A 428 -5.75 21.29 18.10
N LEU A 429 -5.83 20.54 16.99
CA LEU A 429 -5.55 21.00 15.62
C LEU A 429 -6.83 21.28 14.80
N SER A 430 -7.98 21.41 15.49
CA SER A 430 -9.31 21.54 14.89
C SER A 430 -9.49 22.75 13.97
N SER A 431 -8.72 23.83 14.16
CA SER A 431 -8.82 25.03 13.32
C SER A 431 -8.48 24.75 11.86
N LYS A 432 -7.39 23.99 11.59
CA LYS A 432 -6.98 23.64 10.21
C LYS A 432 -8.04 22.79 9.50
N VAL A 433 -8.63 21.83 10.22
CA VAL A 433 -9.72 21.01 9.67
C VAL A 433 -10.94 21.87 9.38
N THR A 434 -11.26 22.83 10.26
CA THR A 434 -12.40 23.73 10.10
C THR A 434 -12.23 24.65 8.89
N GLU A 435 -11.03 25.19 8.65
CA GLU A 435 -10.71 25.99 7.46
C GLU A 435 -10.91 25.21 6.15
N THR A 436 -10.73 23.88 6.16
CA THR A 436 -11.02 23.07 4.96
C THR A 436 -12.50 23.00 4.62
N PHE A 437 -13.39 23.21 5.61
CA PHE A 437 -14.82 23.17 5.37
C PHE A 437 -15.28 24.31 4.47
N ASP A 438 -14.71 25.50 4.61
CA ASP A 438 -15.05 26.66 3.77
C ASP A 438 -14.84 26.39 2.26
N ASN A 439 -13.95 25.46 1.93
CA ASN A 439 -13.62 25.09 0.56
C ASN A 439 -14.46 23.90 0.01
N LEU A 440 -15.31 23.26 0.82
CA LEU A 440 -16.07 22.04 0.44
C LEU A 440 -16.92 22.23 -0.81
N SER A 441 -17.51 23.42 -0.99
CA SER A 441 -18.36 23.73 -2.14
C SER A 441 -17.62 23.61 -3.47
N PHE A 442 -16.31 23.87 -3.49
CA PHE A 442 -15.47 23.87 -4.68
C PHE A 442 -14.88 22.49 -5.02
N LEU A 443 -14.91 21.52 -4.08
CA LEU A 443 -14.31 20.20 -4.27
C LEU A 443 -15.20 19.21 -5.05
N PRO A 444 -14.62 18.24 -5.78
CA PRO A 444 -15.38 17.14 -6.38
C PRO A 444 -16.18 16.33 -5.36
N MET A 445 -17.32 15.76 -5.79
CA MET A 445 -18.23 14.99 -4.93
C MET A 445 -17.54 13.84 -4.20
N ASP A 446 -16.73 13.05 -4.93
CA ASP A 446 -15.99 11.92 -4.36
C ASP A 446 -15.01 12.36 -3.25
N THR A 447 -14.39 13.53 -3.43
CA THR A 447 -13.46 14.12 -2.45
C THR A 447 -14.20 14.57 -1.20
N VAL A 448 -15.36 15.25 -1.35
CA VAL A 448 -16.20 15.68 -0.23
C VAL A 448 -16.66 14.47 0.58
N GLN A 449 -17.17 13.43 -0.07
CA GLN A 449 -17.63 12.22 0.61
C GLN A 449 -16.49 11.52 1.35
N GLY A 450 -15.31 11.40 0.73
CA GLY A 450 -14.14 10.81 1.35
C GLY A 450 -13.64 11.61 2.56
N LEU A 451 -13.55 12.93 2.42
CA LEU A 451 -13.11 13.84 3.48
C LEU A 451 -14.03 13.76 4.71
N LEU A 452 -15.35 13.78 4.51
CA LEU A 452 -16.31 13.74 5.60
C LEU A 452 -16.34 12.40 6.32
N ARG A 453 -16.17 11.29 5.59
CA ARG A 453 -15.98 9.96 6.19
C ARG A 453 -14.68 9.89 6.99
N ALA A 454 -13.59 10.49 6.50
CA ALA A 454 -12.31 10.50 7.19
C ALA A 454 -12.37 11.32 8.50
N VAL A 455 -13.06 12.47 8.49
CA VAL A 455 -13.19 13.39 9.65
C VAL A 455 -14.29 12.96 10.63
N GLN A 456 -15.10 11.96 10.28
CA GLN A 456 -16.22 11.46 11.09
C GLN A 456 -15.88 11.17 12.56
N PRO A 457 -14.74 10.55 12.92
CA PRO A 457 -14.37 10.36 14.33
C PRO A 457 -14.16 11.69 15.08
N LEU A 458 -13.69 12.76 14.43
CA LEU A 458 -13.49 14.08 15.05
C LEU A 458 -14.83 14.77 15.35
N LEU A 459 -15.82 14.63 14.46
CA LEU A 459 -17.16 15.20 14.64
C LEU A 459 -17.88 14.65 15.89
N LYS A 460 -17.55 13.42 16.31
CA LYS A 460 -18.09 12.81 17.54
C LYS A 460 -17.45 13.38 18.81
N VAL A 461 -16.22 13.90 18.72
CA VAL A 461 -15.43 14.35 19.87
C VAL A 461 -15.54 15.87 20.06
N SER A 462 -15.58 16.65 18.97
CA SER A 462 -15.53 18.11 19.01
C SER A 462 -16.84 18.77 18.55
N MET A 463 -17.53 19.43 19.47
CA MET A 463 -18.74 20.21 19.18
C MET A 463 -18.44 21.41 18.27
N SER A 464 -17.32 22.11 18.47
CA SER A 464 -16.97 23.30 17.67
C SER A 464 -16.72 22.98 16.19
N VAL A 465 -16.05 21.87 15.89
CA VAL A 465 -15.83 21.40 14.51
C VAL A 465 -17.15 21.01 13.87
N ARG A 466 -18.02 20.34 14.63
CA ARG A 466 -19.37 19.97 14.19
C ARG A 466 -20.20 21.20 13.85
N ASP A 467 -20.28 22.17 14.75
CA ASP A 467 -21.08 23.40 14.58
C ASP A 467 -20.55 24.24 13.39
N SER A 468 -19.23 24.29 13.21
CA SER A 468 -18.63 24.98 12.07
C SER A 468 -18.95 24.29 10.74
N LEU A 469 -18.86 22.95 10.69
CA LEU A 469 -19.28 22.18 9.51
C LEU A 469 -20.75 22.46 9.18
N ILE A 470 -21.63 22.42 10.18
CA ILE A 470 -23.07 22.67 10.01
C ILE A 470 -23.31 24.05 9.40
N LEU A 471 -22.69 25.09 9.94
CA LEU A 471 -22.85 26.46 9.45
C LEU A 471 -22.42 26.58 7.98
N VAL A 472 -21.30 25.94 7.61
CA VAL A 472 -20.83 25.91 6.22
C VAL A 472 -21.82 25.16 5.32
N LEU A 473 -22.33 24.01 5.77
CA LEU A 473 -23.30 23.22 5.02
C LEU A 473 -24.64 23.95 4.83
N GLN A 474 -25.15 24.61 5.87
CA GLN A 474 -26.35 25.44 5.79
C GLN A 474 -26.15 26.55 4.76
N LYS A 475 -25.04 27.30 4.82
CA LYS A 475 -24.70 28.32 3.81
C LYS A 475 -24.63 27.73 2.40
N ALA A 476 -24.04 26.55 2.25
CA ALA A 476 -23.89 25.89 0.96
C ALA A 476 -25.22 25.38 0.37
N ILE A 477 -26.25 25.12 1.16
CA ILE A 477 -27.60 24.79 0.66
C ILE A 477 -28.28 25.99 0.00
N PHE A 478 -27.92 27.22 0.39
CA PHE A 478 -28.52 28.46 -0.13
C PHE A 478 -27.75 29.11 -1.28
N SER A 479 -26.60 28.57 -1.71
CA SER A 479 -25.83 29.15 -2.81
C SER A 479 -26.47 28.84 -4.17
N SER A 480 -26.50 29.84 -5.06
CA SER A 480 -27.10 29.74 -6.39
C SER A 480 -26.31 28.85 -7.36
N ASP A 481 -25.03 28.61 -7.09
CA ASP A 481 -24.09 27.85 -7.93
C ASP A 481 -24.15 26.33 -7.66
N CYS A 482 -25.23 25.87 -7.06
CA CYS A 482 -25.35 24.51 -6.57
C CYS A 482 -25.24 23.46 -7.70
N LEU A 483 -24.06 22.86 -7.80
CA LEU A 483 -23.93 21.41 -7.79
C LEU A 483 -24.54 20.90 -6.46
N GLY A 484 -25.88 21.01 -6.33
CA GLY A 484 -26.67 20.95 -5.08
C GLY A 484 -26.65 19.62 -4.33
N ALA A 485 -25.84 18.69 -4.82
CA ALA A 485 -25.61 17.37 -4.29
C ALA A 485 -24.62 17.35 -3.10
N ARG A 486 -23.62 18.23 -3.10
CA ARG A 486 -22.43 18.13 -2.21
C ARG A 486 -22.73 18.39 -0.71
N PRO A 487 -23.50 19.43 -0.35
CA PRO A 487 -23.81 19.71 1.06
C PRO A 487 -24.84 18.73 1.64
N LEU A 488 -25.71 18.18 0.78
CA LEU A 488 -26.75 17.23 1.13
C LEU A 488 -26.16 15.91 1.65
N ILE A 489 -25.18 15.36 0.92
CA ILE A 489 -24.43 14.16 1.36
C ILE A 489 -23.68 14.41 2.65
N ALA A 490 -23.12 15.60 2.80
CA ALA A 490 -22.41 15.95 4.01
C ALA A 490 -23.32 15.98 5.24
N LEU A 491 -24.53 16.49 5.05
CA LEU A 491 -25.56 16.58 6.08
C LEU A 491 -26.15 15.19 6.40
N LEU A 492 -26.37 14.36 5.39
CA LEU A 492 -26.81 12.96 5.54
C LEU A 492 -25.75 12.12 6.29
N VAL A 493 -24.47 12.27 5.97
CA VAL A 493 -23.35 11.61 6.68
C VAL A 493 -23.20 12.11 8.13
N CYS A 494 -23.52 13.38 8.40
CA CYS A 494 -23.60 13.90 9.78
C CYS A 494 -24.79 13.28 10.54
N CYS A 495 -25.97 13.20 9.92
CA CYS A 495 -27.17 12.59 10.51
C CYS A 495 -26.98 11.09 10.83
N ASP A 496 -26.25 10.39 9.97
CA ASP A 496 -25.87 8.97 10.12
C ASP A 496 -25.16 8.63 11.44
N ASN A 497 -24.64 9.62 12.17
CA ASN A 497 -23.77 9.45 13.34
C ASN A 497 -24.27 10.14 14.61
N LEU A 498 -25.27 11.00 14.50
CA LEU A 498 -25.92 11.62 15.63
C LEU A 498 -27.01 10.67 16.12
N ARG A 499 -26.59 9.57 16.76
CA ARG A 499 -27.52 8.91 17.70
C ARG A 499 -27.69 9.88 18.86
N THR A 500 -28.90 10.40 19.04
CA THR A 500 -29.42 10.69 20.37
C THR A 500 -29.19 9.42 21.17
N VAL A 501 -28.18 9.43 22.04
CA VAL A 501 -27.99 8.34 23.00
C VAL A 501 -29.31 8.32 23.78
N THR A 502 -30.12 7.30 23.52
CA THR A 502 -31.27 7.00 24.36
C THR A 502 -30.72 6.88 25.77
N ALA A 503 -31.19 7.78 26.64
CA ALA A 503 -31.01 7.61 28.07
C ALA A 503 -31.53 6.21 28.39
N ILE A 504 -30.62 5.29 28.72
CA ILE A 504 -31.01 4.17 29.57
C ILE A 504 -31.41 4.88 30.87
N ASN A 505 -32.72 4.96 31.13
CA ASN A 505 -33.25 5.43 32.39
C ASN A 505 -32.78 4.44 33.47
N VAL A 506 -31.57 4.65 33.99
CA VAL A 506 -31.14 4.06 35.25
C VAL A 506 -31.83 4.88 36.34
N THR A 507 -33.12 4.60 36.56
CA THR A 507 -33.76 4.99 37.80
C THR A 507 -33.18 4.14 38.92
N ASP A 508 -32.62 4.82 39.91
CA ASP A 508 -32.28 4.37 41.27
C ASP A 508 -30.81 4.12 41.62
N ILE A 509 -30.01 5.21 41.72
CA ILE A 509 -29.00 5.35 42.79
C ILE A 509 -28.92 6.83 43.23
N PRO A 510 -29.14 7.17 44.51
CA PRO A 510 -28.95 8.53 45.00
C PRO A 510 -27.51 8.69 45.50
N SER A 511 -26.64 9.35 44.73
CA SER A 511 -25.53 10.11 45.32
C SER A 511 -24.94 11.11 44.35
N GLN A 512 -24.73 12.32 44.87
CA GLN A 512 -24.24 13.51 44.16
C GLN A 512 -22.90 13.26 43.44
N VAL A 513 -22.92 13.27 42.10
CA VAL A 513 -21.75 13.65 41.29
C VAL A 513 -22.24 14.47 40.11
N GLN A 514 -21.61 15.62 39.92
CA GLN A 514 -21.96 16.72 39.01
C GLN A 514 -21.76 16.40 37.50
N ALA A 515 -21.92 15.13 37.09
CA ALA A 515 -21.74 14.67 35.71
C ALA A 515 -23.07 14.52 34.93
N ASP A 516 -24.22 14.49 35.61
CA ASP A 516 -25.52 14.16 35.00
C ASP A 516 -26.27 15.32 34.32
N VAL A 517 -25.76 16.55 34.38
CA VAL A 517 -26.44 17.72 33.80
C VAL A 517 -26.21 17.84 32.28
N HIS A 518 -25.18 17.19 31.73
CA HIS A 518 -24.85 17.29 30.30
C HIS A 518 -25.55 16.25 29.40
N ALA A 519 -26.13 15.17 29.95
CA ALA A 519 -26.79 14.13 29.15
C ALA A 519 -28.22 14.54 28.71
N CYS A 520 -29.02 15.13 29.61
CA CYS A 520 -30.38 15.57 29.29
C CYS A 520 -30.43 16.78 28.34
N TYR A 521 -29.49 17.73 28.46
CA TYR A 521 -29.40 18.87 27.53
C TYR A 521 -28.98 18.43 26.12
N ASN A 522 -28.16 17.38 26.00
CA ASN A 522 -27.68 16.90 24.71
C ASN A 522 -28.77 16.16 23.92
N SER A 523 -29.69 15.41 24.54
CA SER A 523 -30.69 14.65 23.77
C SER A 523 -31.71 15.56 23.07
N ALA A 524 -32.35 16.47 23.80
CA ALA A 524 -33.33 17.40 23.24
C ALA A 524 -32.70 18.39 22.25
N ALA A 525 -31.45 18.84 22.51
CA ALA A 525 -30.71 19.67 21.57
C ALA A 525 -30.34 18.89 20.29
N ASN A 526 -29.91 17.63 20.41
CA ASN A 526 -29.60 16.78 19.25
C ASN A 526 -30.87 16.47 18.43
N GLU A 527 -32.02 16.27 19.08
CA GLU A 527 -33.30 16.03 18.40
C GLU A 527 -33.78 17.28 17.65
N ALA A 528 -33.87 18.43 18.32
CA ALA A 528 -34.22 19.70 17.70
C ALA A 528 -33.27 20.04 16.53
N PHE A 529 -31.99 19.72 16.69
CA PHE A 529 -30.97 19.86 15.66
C PHE A 529 -31.19 18.93 14.46
N CYS A 530 -31.52 17.65 14.68
CA CYS A 530 -31.85 16.73 13.58
C CYS A 530 -33.11 17.16 12.83
N LEU A 531 -34.09 17.72 13.53
CA LEU A 531 -35.31 18.27 12.92
C LEU A 531 -35.02 19.54 12.11
N GLU A 532 -34.13 20.42 12.56
CA GLU A 532 -33.69 21.60 11.79
C GLU A 532 -32.97 21.19 10.50
N ILE A 533 -32.13 20.17 10.57
CA ILE A 533 -31.51 19.54 9.40
C ILE A 533 -32.58 19.01 8.45
N LEU A 534 -33.54 18.21 8.93
CA LEU A 534 -34.62 17.68 8.09
C LEU A 534 -35.47 18.80 7.46
N GLY A 535 -35.74 19.88 8.19
CA GLY A 535 -36.41 21.06 7.67
C GLY A 535 -35.63 21.71 6.51
N SER A 536 -34.29 21.74 6.61
CA SER A 536 -33.40 22.20 5.54
C SER A 536 -33.38 21.23 4.35
N LEU A 537 -33.34 19.91 4.61
CA LEU A 537 -33.38 18.86 3.59
C LEU A 537 -34.71 18.83 2.82
N ARG A 538 -35.84 19.15 3.47
CA ARG A 538 -37.15 19.24 2.81
C ARG A 538 -37.15 20.27 1.67
N ARG A 539 -36.37 21.35 1.78
CA ARG A 539 -36.22 22.34 0.70
C ARG A 539 -35.50 21.76 -0.53
N CYS A 540 -34.63 20.76 -0.35
CA CYS A 540 -33.93 20.10 -1.45
C CYS A 540 -34.88 19.32 -2.38
N LEU A 541 -36.08 18.93 -1.91
CA LEU A 541 -37.12 18.35 -2.76
C LEU A 541 -37.67 19.31 -3.82
N SER A 542 -37.43 20.62 -3.66
CA SER A 542 -37.77 21.62 -4.68
C SER A 542 -36.65 21.86 -5.71
N GLN A 543 -35.46 21.30 -5.50
CA GLN A 543 -34.28 21.51 -6.35
C GLN A 543 -34.23 20.54 -7.55
N GLN A 544 -33.09 20.46 -8.24
CA GLN A 544 -32.87 19.61 -9.43
C GLN A 544 -32.96 18.11 -9.11
N ALA A 545 -33.26 17.28 -10.13
CA ALA A 545 -33.45 15.83 -9.96
C ALA A 545 -32.27 15.11 -9.32
N ASP A 546 -31.03 15.50 -9.63
CA ASP A 546 -29.83 14.89 -9.06
C ASP A 546 -29.77 15.08 -7.53
N VAL A 547 -30.24 16.23 -7.02
CA VAL A 547 -30.31 16.50 -5.58
C VAL A 547 -31.39 15.63 -4.93
N ARG A 548 -32.57 15.52 -5.56
CA ARG A 548 -33.68 14.69 -5.07
C ARG A 548 -33.28 13.21 -5.03
N LEU A 549 -32.62 12.73 -6.08
CA LEU A 549 -32.13 11.35 -6.17
C LEU A 549 -31.25 11.00 -4.97
N MET A 550 -30.26 11.85 -4.66
CA MET A 550 -29.38 11.58 -3.53
C MET A 550 -30.07 11.74 -2.18
N LEU A 551 -31.08 12.60 -2.09
CA LEU A 551 -31.91 12.69 -0.89
C LEU A 551 -32.66 11.39 -0.63
N TYR A 552 -33.24 10.79 -1.68
CA TYR A 552 -33.94 9.52 -1.59
C TYR A 552 -33.01 8.35 -1.24
N GLU A 553 -31.81 8.30 -1.81
CA GLU A 553 -30.79 7.31 -1.41
C GLU A 553 -30.38 7.50 0.06
N GLY A 554 -30.24 8.75 0.53
CA GLY A 554 -29.81 9.06 1.90
C GLY A 554 -30.87 8.88 2.98
N PHE A 555 -32.15 9.15 2.71
CA PHE A 555 -33.21 9.06 3.72
C PHE A 555 -33.34 7.66 4.32
N TYR A 556 -33.20 6.63 3.51
CA TYR A 556 -33.23 5.25 4.00
C TYR A 556 -32.06 4.93 4.93
N ASP A 557 -30.85 5.38 4.60
CA ASP A 557 -29.66 5.17 5.45
C ASP A 557 -29.78 5.90 6.79
N VAL A 558 -30.28 7.15 6.78
CA VAL A 558 -30.54 7.94 8.00
C VAL A 558 -31.58 7.25 8.88
N LEU A 559 -32.71 6.84 8.30
CA LEU A 559 -33.80 6.19 9.02
C LEU A 559 -33.36 4.88 9.70
N ARG A 560 -32.51 4.07 9.03
CA ARG A 560 -31.94 2.84 9.63
C ARG A 560 -31.06 3.09 10.85
N ARG A 561 -30.44 4.27 10.95
CA ARG A 561 -29.47 4.60 12.00
C ARG A 561 -30.06 5.44 13.13
N ASN A 562 -31.05 6.28 12.80
CA ASN A 562 -31.74 7.16 13.73
C ASN A 562 -33.27 6.98 13.58
N SER A 563 -33.84 6.14 14.43
CA SER A 563 -35.27 5.79 14.41
C SER A 563 -36.20 6.95 14.79
N GLN A 564 -35.71 7.94 15.55
CA GLN A 564 -36.51 9.10 15.98
C GLN A 564 -36.93 9.99 14.80
N LEU A 565 -36.19 9.95 13.70
CA LEU A 565 -36.47 10.72 12.49
C LEU A 565 -37.47 10.03 11.54
N ALA A 566 -37.91 8.82 11.88
CA ALA A 566 -38.76 8.02 10.99
C ALA A 566 -40.08 8.73 10.65
N SER A 567 -40.79 9.30 11.63
CA SER A 567 -42.06 10.02 11.41
C SER A 567 -41.89 11.19 10.43
N CYS A 568 -40.91 12.05 10.67
CA CYS A 568 -40.63 13.23 9.86
C CYS A 568 -40.21 12.88 8.41
N ILE A 569 -39.41 11.82 8.23
CA ILE A 569 -39.00 11.33 6.91
C ILE A 569 -40.22 10.76 6.17
N MET A 570 -41.03 9.92 6.85
CA MET A 570 -42.22 9.31 6.26
C MET A 570 -43.28 10.34 5.86
N GLU A 571 -43.53 11.36 6.68
CA GLU A 571 -44.39 12.50 6.35
C GLU A 571 -43.90 13.26 5.11
N THR A 572 -42.59 13.50 5.05
CA THR A 572 -41.97 14.23 3.94
C THR A 572 -42.11 13.45 2.63
N LEU A 573 -41.85 12.14 2.66
CA LEU A 573 -42.06 11.25 1.51
C LEU A 573 -43.54 11.16 1.12
N LEU A 574 -44.45 11.12 2.08
CA LEU A 574 -45.90 11.06 1.84
C LEU A 574 -46.39 12.33 1.15
N SER A 575 -45.95 13.50 1.63
CA SER A 575 -46.25 14.79 1.01
C SER A 575 -45.70 14.89 -0.42
N GLN A 576 -44.57 14.25 -0.71
CA GLN A 576 -43.98 14.26 -2.04
C GLN A 576 -44.74 13.35 -3.01
N ILE A 577 -45.03 12.10 -2.63
CA ILE A 577 -45.72 11.16 -3.52
C ILE A 577 -47.17 11.59 -3.83
N LYS A 578 -47.85 12.25 -2.88
CA LYS A 578 -49.21 12.79 -3.09
C LYS A 578 -49.30 13.81 -4.23
N GLN A 579 -48.20 14.48 -4.58
CA GLN A 579 -48.18 15.42 -5.72
C GLN A 579 -48.30 14.70 -7.07
N TYR A 580 -47.78 13.47 -7.15
CA TYR A 580 -47.70 12.68 -8.38
C TYR A 580 -48.75 11.55 -8.43
N TYR A 581 -49.31 11.14 -7.30
CA TYR A 581 -50.34 10.12 -7.22
C TYR A 581 -51.72 10.63 -7.68
N LEU A 582 -52.40 9.84 -8.51
CA LEU A 582 -53.78 10.09 -8.91
C LEU A 582 -54.75 9.28 -8.03
N PRO A 583 -55.58 9.93 -7.18
CA PRO A 583 -56.45 9.22 -6.23
C PRO A 583 -57.68 8.57 -6.87
N GLN A 584 -58.03 8.94 -8.11
CA GLN A 584 -59.19 8.38 -8.81
C GLN A 584 -58.91 6.90 -9.21
N PRO A 585 -59.78 5.94 -8.82
CA PRO A 585 -59.49 4.50 -8.92
C PRO A 585 -59.49 3.95 -10.36
N ASP A 586 -60.21 4.61 -11.28
CA ASP A 586 -60.34 4.16 -12.67
C ASP A 586 -59.44 4.93 -13.64
N LEU A 587 -58.66 5.89 -13.14
CA LEU A 587 -57.77 6.69 -13.97
C LEU A 587 -56.44 5.96 -14.19
N LEU A 588 -56.13 5.69 -15.45
CA LEU A 588 -54.86 5.15 -15.95
C LEU A 588 -54.12 6.26 -16.70
N PRO A 589 -52.79 6.41 -16.54
CA PRO A 589 -51.91 5.70 -15.61
C PRO A 589 -52.09 6.20 -14.15
N PRO A 590 -51.67 5.42 -13.13
CA PRO A 590 -51.88 5.78 -11.71
C PRO A 590 -51.00 6.93 -11.18
N LEU A 591 -49.98 7.32 -11.94
CA LEU A 591 -48.98 8.32 -11.56
C LEU A 591 -48.83 9.36 -12.68
N LYS A 592 -48.77 10.64 -12.31
CA LYS A 592 -48.57 11.77 -13.23
C LYS A 592 -47.11 11.85 -13.67
N LEU A 593 -46.80 11.34 -14.86
CA LEU A 593 -45.45 11.43 -15.44
C LEU A 593 -45.11 12.85 -15.94
N GLU A 594 -46.11 13.65 -16.31
CA GLU A 594 -45.91 15.03 -16.78
C GLU A 594 -45.22 15.93 -15.76
N GLY A 595 -45.53 15.74 -14.48
CA GLY A 595 -44.89 16.48 -13.39
C GLY A 595 -43.41 16.11 -13.17
N CYS A 596 -42.92 15.04 -13.80
CA CYS A 596 -41.55 14.57 -13.64
C CYS A 596 -40.56 15.23 -14.60
N ILE A 597 -41.02 15.99 -15.59
CA ILE A 597 -40.19 16.58 -16.64
C ILE A 597 -40.31 18.10 -16.63
N MET A 598 -39.18 18.77 -16.82
CA MET A 598 -39.10 20.21 -17.02
C MET A 598 -38.52 20.51 -18.40
N ALA A 599 -39.25 21.32 -19.19
CA ALA A 599 -38.77 21.84 -20.47
C ALA A 599 -38.19 23.25 -20.29
N GLN A 600 -36.90 23.43 -20.59
CA GLN A 600 -36.24 24.73 -20.64
C GLN A 600 -35.74 24.97 -22.07
N GLY A 601 -36.49 25.74 -22.85
CA GLY A 601 -36.20 25.92 -24.28
C GLY A 601 -36.37 24.62 -25.06
N ASP A 602 -35.38 24.25 -25.88
CA ASP A 602 -35.35 23.00 -26.67
C ASP A 602 -34.80 21.79 -25.88
N GLN A 603 -34.40 22.00 -24.61
CA GLN A 603 -33.83 20.96 -23.76
C GLN A 603 -34.86 20.45 -22.74
N ILE A 604 -34.93 19.14 -22.63
CA ILE A 604 -35.83 18.42 -21.71
C ILE A 604 -34.99 17.78 -20.61
N PHE A 605 -35.32 18.11 -19.37
CA PHE A 605 -34.64 17.61 -18.18
C PHE A 605 -35.60 16.81 -17.30
N LEU A 606 -35.08 15.75 -16.67
CA LEU A 606 -35.76 15.09 -15.56
C LEU A 606 -35.77 16.03 -14.36
N GLN A 607 -36.94 16.24 -13.76
CA GLN A 607 -37.13 17.05 -12.56
C GLN A 607 -37.39 16.17 -11.33
N GLU A 608 -38.28 15.19 -11.43
CA GLU A 608 -38.61 14.26 -10.34
C GLU A 608 -38.25 12.82 -10.71
N PRO A 609 -37.29 12.20 -10.00
CA PRO A 609 -36.96 10.80 -10.20
C PRO A 609 -37.97 9.89 -9.47
N LEU A 610 -39.18 9.77 -10.01
CA LEU A 610 -40.32 9.09 -9.37
C LEU A 610 -40.04 7.63 -8.98
N ALA A 611 -39.29 6.88 -9.79
CA ALA A 611 -38.85 5.53 -9.46
C ALA A 611 -37.97 5.48 -8.19
N HIS A 612 -37.08 6.47 -7.98
CA HIS A 612 -36.25 6.57 -6.79
C HIS A 612 -37.08 6.96 -5.56
N LEU A 613 -38.07 7.84 -5.72
CA LEU A 613 -39.01 8.20 -4.66
C LEU A 613 -39.78 6.97 -4.16
N LEU A 614 -40.34 6.17 -5.07
CA LEU A 614 -41.04 4.93 -4.71
C LEU A 614 -40.11 3.89 -4.10
N CYS A 615 -38.87 3.78 -4.59
CA CYS A 615 -37.86 2.89 -4.02
C CYS A 615 -37.57 3.26 -2.56
N CYS A 616 -37.35 4.55 -2.28
CA CYS A 616 -37.15 5.08 -0.93
C CYS A 616 -38.34 4.80 -0.02
N ILE A 617 -39.58 5.06 -0.49
CA ILE A 617 -40.81 4.76 0.25
C ILE A 617 -40.90 3.26 0.58
N GLN A 618 -40.65 2.39 -0.40
CA GLN A 618 -40.73 0.95 -0.22
C GLN A 618 -39.73 0.44 0.82
N HIS A 619 -38.47 0.90 0.76
CA HIS A 619 -37.43 0.52 1.73
C HIS A 619 -37.71 1.08 3.12
N CYS A 620 -38.14 2.35 3.24
CA CYS A 620 -38.49 2.96 4.53
C CYS A 620 -39.70 2.27 5.16
N LEU A 621 -40.75 1.98 4.38
CA LEU A 621 -41.94 1.26 4.84
C LEU A 621 -41.60 -0.17 5.29
N ALA A 622 -40.79 -0.89 4.51
CA ALA A 622 -40.36 -2.25 4.87
C ALA A 622 -39.55 -2.27 6.18
N TRP A 623 -38.65 -1.30 6.37
CA TRP A 623 -37.90 -1.16 7.62
C TRP A 623 -38.80 -0.79 8.80
N TYR A 624 -39.74 0.14 8.61
CA TYR A 624 -40.65 0.61 9.64
C TYR A 624 -41.47 -0.56 10.19
N LYS A 625 -42.09 -1.35 9.31
CA LYS A 625 -42.83 -2.58 9.68
C LYS A 625 -41.97 -3.61 10.39
N SER A 626 -40.74 -3.80 9.93
CA SER A 626 -39.86 -4.82 10.48
C SER A 626 -39.32 -4.44 11.86
N THR A 627 -39.10 -3.15 12.13
CA THR A 627 -38.33 -2.67 13.30
C THR A 627 -39.22 -2.01 14.36
N VAL A 628 -40.14 -1.14 13.98
CA VAL A 628 -40.99 -0.39 14.93
C VAL A 628 -42.04 -1.30 15.56
N HIS A 629 -42.57 -2.26 14.78
CA HIS A 629 -43.50 -3.28 15.27
C HIS A 629 -42.88 -4.26 16.30
N LEU A 630 -41.54 -4.35 16.35
CA LEU A 630 -40.79 -5.07 17.39
C LEU A 630 -40.56 -4.21 18.65
N CYS A 631 -40.33 -2.90 18.50
CA CYS A 631 -40.11 -1.97 19.62
C CYS A 631 -41.40 -1.62 20.38
N GLN A 632 -42.52 -1.40 19.69
CA GLN A 632 -43.82 -1.13 20.32
C GLN A 632 -44.36 -2.30 21.15
N ARG A 633 -43.85 -3.53 20.94
CA ARG A 633 -44.22 -4.71 21.76
C ARG A 633 -43.50 -4.77 23.11
N ALA A 634 -42.52 -3.90 23.36
CA ALA A 634 -41.74 -3.86 24.60
C ALA A 634 -42.17 -2.74 25.56
N GLU A 635 -42.91 -1.74 25.08
CA GLU A 635 -43.38 -0.59 25.86
C GLU A 635 -44.90 -0.46 25.67
N ASP A 636 -45.66 -1.45 26.17
CA ASP A 636 -47.09 -1.27 26.43
C ASP A 636 -47.21 -0.22 27.56
N ASP A 637 -47.51 1.03 27.23
CA ASP A 637 -48.35 1.95 28.05
C ASP A 637 -48.49 3.40 27.52
N ASN A 638 -47.89 3.79 26.39
CA ASN A 638 -48.16 5.10 25.79
C ASN A 638 -48.90 4.97 24.45
N GLU A 639 -50.21 5.20 24.48
CA GLU A 639 -51.06 5.49 23.33
C GLU A 639 -50.60 6.83 22.68
N GLU A 640 -49.45 6.85 22.01
CA GLU A 640 -49.11 7.93 21.09
C GLU A 640 -49.67 7.59 19.70
N GLU A 641 -50.36 8.57 19.12
CA GLU A 641 -51.10 8.56 17.86
C GLU A 641 -50.49 7.61 16.81
N ASP A 642 -51.18 6.50 16.56
CA ASP A 642 -50.81 5.52 15.54
C ASP A 642 -50.84 6.22 14.17
N VAL A 643 -49.68 6.65 13.69
CA VAL A 643 -49.63 7.65 12.63
C VAL A 643 -50.03 7.00 11.30
N GLY A 644 -51.21 7.35 10.79
CA GLY A 644 -51.85 6.72 9.62
C GLY A 644 -51.09 6.78 8.28
N PHE A 645 -49.81 7.16 8.26
CA PHE A 645 -48.97 7.15 7.07
C PHE A 645 -48.74 5.73 6.53
N GLU A 646 -48.62 4.72 7.39
CA GLU A 646 -48.41 3.32 6.97
C GLU A 646 -49.55 2.84 6.09
N GLN A 647 -50.79 2.92 6.58
CA GLN A 647 -52.00 2.55 5.85
C GLN A 647 -52.11 3.35 4.54
N ASN A 648 -51.84 4.65 4.58
CA ASN A 648 -51.84 5.49 3.38
C ASN A 648 -50.82 5.00 2.33
N PHE A 649 -49.59 4.67 2.72
CA PHE A 649 -48.57 4.17 1.79
C PHE A 649 -48.95 2.80 1.23
N GLU A 650 -49.47 1.89 2.05
CA GLU A 650 -49.92 0.57 1.60
C GLU A 650 -51.05 0.67 0.58
N GLU A 651 -52.12 1.42 0.92
CA GLU A 651 -53.25 1.65 0.02
C GLU A 651 -52.82 2.26 -1.31
N MET A 652 -51.91 3.25 -1.25
CA MET A 652 -51.34 3.87 -2.44
C MET A 652 -50.51 2.89 -3.26
N LEU A 653 -49.59 2.13 -2.67
CA LEU A 653 -48.73 1.19 -3.39
C LEU A 653 -49.53 0.02 -3.98
N GLU A 654 -50.57 -0.45 -3.29
CA GLU A 654 -51.49 -1.45 -3.83
C GLU A 654 -52.33 -0.90 -4.99
N SER A 655 -52.86 0.33 -4.84
CA SER A 655 -53.60 1.02 -5.89
C SER A 655 -52.73 1.23 -7.14
N VAL A 656 -51.48 1.67 -6.97
CA VAL A 656 -50.51 1.80 -8.05
C VAL A 656 -50.22 0.44 -8.67
N THR A 657 -49.98 -0.62 -7.88
CA THR A 657 -49.73 -1.98 -8.38
C THR A 657 -50.86 -2.45 -9.30
N ARG A 658 -52.11 -2.43 -8.81
CA ARG A 658 -53.27 -2.91 -9.58
C ARG A 658 -53.47 -2.13 -10.87
N ARG A 659 -53.27 -0.80 -10.84
CA ARG A 659 -53.45 0.06 -12.01
C ARG A 659 -52.30 -0.02 -13.00
N MET A 660 -51.06 -0.16 -12.54
CA MET A 660 -49.90 -0.39 -13.41
C MET A 660 -50.01 -1.70 -14.20
N ILE A 661 -50.58 -2.75 -13.60
CA ILE A 661 -50.82 -4.03 -14.29
C ILE A 661 -51.92 -3.90 -15.36
N LYS A 662 -52.94 -3.08 -15.08
CA LYS A 662 -54.05 -2.81 -16.03
C LYS A 662 -53.66 -1.84 -17.15
N SER A 663 -52.66 -0.99 -16.94
CA SER A 663 -52.26 0.04 -17.91
C SER A 663 -51.58 -0.59 -19.12
N GLU A 664 -51.97 -0.16 -20.32
CA GLU A 664 -51.28 -0.49 -21.56
C GLU A 664 -50.21 0.56 -21.88
N LEU A 665 -49.31 0.25 -22.83
CA LEU A 665 -48.26 1.21 -23.22
C LEU A 665 -48.82 2.47 -23.89
N GLU A 666 -50.03 2.39 -24.43
CA GLU A 666 -50.78 3.52 -25.00
C GLU A 666 -51.17 4.55 -23.93
N ASP A 667 -51.54 4.09 -22.72
CA ASP A 667 -51.88 4.96 -21.59
C ASP A 667 -50.68 5.82 -21.14
N PHE A 668 -49.46 5.39 -21.44
CA PHE A 668 -48.23 6.13 -21.15
C PHE A 668 -47.72 6.96 -22.35
N GLU A 669 -48.36 6.87 -23.51
CA GLU A 669 -47.85 7.41 -24.79
C GLU A 669 -46.49 6.79 -25.21
N LEU A 670 -46.23 5.52 -24.82
CA LEU A 670 -44.95 4.81 -25.03
C LEU A 670 -45.09 3.58 -25.95
N ASP A 671 -46.08 3.59 -26.83
CA ASP A 671 -46.31 2.50 -27.77
C ASP A 671 -45.22 2.43 -28.85
N LYS A 672 -45.33 1.46 -29.77
CA LYS A 672 -44.31 1.28 -30.83
C LYS A 672 -44.24 2.47 -31.80
N SER A 673 -45.30 3.28 -31.88
CA SER A 673 -45.37 4.46 -32.73
C SER A 673 -44.60 5.66 -32.16
N ALA A 674 -44.33 5.68 -30.84
CA ALA A 674 -43.57 6.73 -30.19
C ALA A 674 -42.12 6.86 -30.72
N ASP A 675 -41.64 8.10 -30.84
CA ASP A 675 -40.23 8.40 -31.09
C ASP A 675 -39.44 8.28 -29.78
N PHE A 676 -38.29 7.61 -29.84
CA PHE A 676 -37.33 7.44 -28.74
C PHE A 676 -35.95 7.98 -29.12
N SER A 677 -35.84 8.76 -30.21
CA SER A 677 -34.59 9.33 -30.67
C SER A 677 -34.05 10.36 -29.67
N LEU A 678 -32.78 10.22 -29.28
CA LEU A 678 -32.13 11.20 -28.40
C LEU A 678 -31.82 12.54 -29.10
N SER A 679 -32.17 12.65 -30.39
CA SER A 679 -31.98 13.85 -31.22
C SER A 679 -33.19 14.78 -31.22
N SER A 680 -34.37 14.32 -30.80
CA SER A 680 -35.58 15.14 -30.72
C SER A 680 -35.97 15.36 -29.26
N GLY A 681 -36.50 16.54 -28.91
CA GLY A 681 -37.01 16.79 -27.57
C GLY A 681 -38.06 15.75 -27.16
N VAL A 682 -39.03 15.47 -28.04
CA VAL A 682 -40.07 14.44 -27.82
C VAL A 682 -39.48 13.05 -27.57
N GLY A 683 -38.44 12.67 -28.31
CA GLY A 683 -37.77 11.37 -28.13
C GLY A 683 -37.01 11.28 -26.81
N VAL A 684 -36.37 12.37 -26.36
CA VAL A 684 -35.77 12.45 -25.01
C VAL A 684 -36.83 12.33 -23.92
N LYS A 685 -37.97 13.03 -24.06
CA LYS A 685 -39.12 12.94 -23.13
C LYS A 685 -39.59 11.49 -22.97
N ASN A 686 -39.87 10.81 -24.09
CA ASN A 686 -40.37 9.45 -24.10
C ASN A 686 -39.34 8.45 -23.55
N ASN A 687 -38.04 8.67 -23.81
CA ASN A 687 -36.97 7.87 -23.23
C ASN A 687 -36.93 7.98 -21.70
N ILE A 688 -37.07 9.20 -21.16
CA ILE A 688 -37.13 9.44 -19.72
C ILE A 688 -38.36 8.74 -19.10
N TYR A 689 -39.54 8.90 -19.70
CA TYR A 689 -40.75 8.20 -19.25
C TYR A 689 -40.59 6.70 -19.27
N ALA A 690 -40.00 6.14 -20.32
CA ALA A 690 -39.78 4.70 -20.41
C ALA A 690 -38.87 4.20 -19.28
N ILE A 691 -37.78 4.90 -18.98
CA ILE A 691 -36.88 4.55 -17.87
C ILE A 691 -37.60 4.67 -16.51
N GLN A 692 -38.42 5.70 -16.30
CA GLN A 692 -39.21 5.86 -15.07
C GLN A 692 -40.22 4.73 -14.90
N VAL A 693 -41.01 4.40 -15.93
CA VAL A 693 -41.99 3.31 -15.88
C VAL A 693 -41.31 1.97 -15.62
N MET A 694 -40.18 1.69 -16.27
CA MET A 694 -39.39 0.49 -15.99
C MET A 694 -38.93 0.44 -14.53
N GLY A 695 -38.42 1.55 -13.98
CA GLY A 695 -38.00 1.63 -12.58
C GLY A 695 -39.17 1.46 -11.60
N ILE A 696 -40.33 2.05 -11.88
CA ILE A 696 -41.55 1.88 -11.08
C ILE A 696 -41.97 0.41 -11.06
N CYS A 697 -41.95 -0.28 -12.20
CA CYS A 697 -42.23 -1.72 -12.25
C CYS A 697 -41.24 -2.54 -11.40
N GLU A 698 -39.93 -2.25 -11.46
CA GLU A 698 -38.92 -2.93 -10.63
C GLU A 698 -39.17 -2.74 -9.13
N VAL A 699 -39.46 -1.51 -8.69
CA VAL A 699 -39.75 -1.22 -7.28
C VAL A 699 -41.02 -1.95 -6.80
N LEU A 700 -42.07 -1.96 -7.61
CA LEU A 700 -43.32 -2.64 -7.27
C LEU A 700 -43.16 -4.17 -7.28
N ILE A 701 -42.27 -4.72 -8.10
CA ILE A 701 -41.90 -6.14 -8.07
C ILE A 701 -41.29 -6.49 -6.70
N GLU A 702 -40.33 -5.70 -6.24
CA GLU A 702 -39.70 -5.89 -4.92
C GLU A 702 -40.73 -5.73 -3.78
N TYR A 703 -41.59 -4.71 -3.84
CA TYR A 703 -42.67 -4.48 -2.87
C TYR A 703 -43.63 -5.67 -2.76
N ASN A 704 -44.21 -6.12 -3.88
CA ASN A 704 -45.21 -7.19 -3.88
C ASN A 704 -44.61 -8.54 -3.49
N PHE A 705 -43.32 -8.77 -3.79
CA PHE A 705 -42.63 -9.96 -3.32
C PHE A 705 -42.46 -9.95 -1.79
N ASN A 706 -42.05 -8.82 -1.22
CA ASN A 706 -41.80 -8.69 0.23
C ASN A 706 -43.10 -8.80 1.05
N ILE A 707 -44.22 -8.26 0.58
CA ILE A 707 -45.53 -8.38 1.24
C ILE A 707 -46.15 -9.76 1.00
N GLY A 708 -45.89 -10.35 -0.17
CA GLY A 708 -46.66 -11.46 -0.69
C GLY A 708 -46.57 -12.75 0.12
N ASN A 709 -45.60 -12.92 1.03
CA ASN A 709 -45.41 -14.12 1.87
C ASN A 709 -45.64 -15.44 1.10
N PHE A 710 -45.12 -15.52 -0.13
CA PHE A 710 -45.28 -16.64 -1.06
C PHE A 710 -46.72 -16.94 -1.55
N SER A 711 -47.64 -15.97 -1.50
CA SER A 711 -49.00 -16.11 -2.03
C SER A 711 -49.03 -16.10 -3.56
N LYS A 712 -49.84 -16.99 -4.13
CA LYS A 712 -49.98 -17.14 -5.59
C LYS A 712 -50.43 -15.85 -6.29
N ASN A 713 -51.44 -15.17 -5.73
CA ASN A 713 -52.02 -13.96 -6.33
C ASN A 713 -50.97 -12.84 -6.46
N ARG A 714 -50.11 -12.64 -5.45
CA ARG A 714 -49.07 -11.61 -5.49
C ARG A 714 -47.95 -11.95 -6.46
N PHE A 715 -47.67 -13.24 -6.70
CA PHE A 715 -46.76 -13.65 -7.78
C PHE A 715 -47.32 -13.40 -9.17
N GLU A 716 -48.64 -13.54 -9.36
CA GLU A 716 -49.31 -13.14 -10.59
C GLU A 716 -49.18 -11.63 -10.82
N ASP A 717 -49.32 -10.82 -9.76
CA ASP A 717 -49.05 -9.37 -9.81
C ASP A 717 -47.60 -9.06 -10.20
N VAL A 718 -46.62 -9.73 -9.58
CA VAL A 718 -45.19 -9.62 -9.92
C VAL A 718 -44.95 -9.96 -11.39
N LEU A 719 -45.56 -11.02 -11.91
CA LEU A 719 -45.43 -11.41 -13.31
C LEU A 719 -46.09 -10.41 -14.26
N GLY A 720 -47.23 -9.84 -13.86
CA GLY A 720 -47.90 -8.75 -14.58
C GLY A 720 -47.00 -7.51 -14.70
N LEU A 721 -46.40 -7.07 -13.60
CA LEU A 721 -45.45 -5.97 -13.56
C LEU A 721 -44.19 -6.26 -14.41
N PHE A 722 -43.63 -7.47 -14.31
CA PHE A 722 -42.49 -7.90 -15.13
C PHE A 722 -42.83 -7.91 -16.63
N THR A 723 -44.05 -8.29 -16.98
CA THR A 723 -44.52 -8.28 -18.38
C THR A 723 -44.56 -6.86 -18.94
N CYS A 724 -45.03 -5.89 -18.15
CA CYS A 724 -45.00 -4.47 -18.50
C CYS A 724 -43.56 -3.98 -18.71
N TYR A 725 -42.67 -4.24 -17.74
CA TYR A 725 -41.24 -3.93 -17.84
C TYR A 725 -40.59 -4.52 -19.10
N ASN A 726 -40.82 -5.81 -19.36
CA ASN A 726 -40.16 -6.52 -20.46
C ASN A 726 -40.64 -6.02 -21.84
N LYS A 727 -41.94 -5.73 -22.00
CA LYS A 727 -42.47 -5.13 -23.22
C LYS A 727 -41.75 -3.81 -23.55
N LEU A 728 -41.58 -2.95 -22.56
CA LEU A 728 -40.93 -1.64 -22.72
C LEU A 728 -39.40 -1.77 -22.95
N SER A 729 -38.75 -2.69 -22.24
CA SER A 729 -37.33 -3.02 -22.43
C SER A 729 -37.02 -3.48 -23.86
N GLU A 730 -37.87 -4.34 -24.43
CA GLU A 730 -37.71 -4.81 -25.81
C GLU A 730 -37.91 -3.68 -26.84
N ILE A 731 -38.89 -2.78 -26.63
CA ILE A 731 -39.09 -1.61 -27.49
C ILE A 731 -37.86 -0.70 -27.50
N LEU A 732 -37.27 -0.41 -26.32
CA LEU A 732 -36.06 0.40 -26.23
C LEU A 732 -34.86 -0.28 -26.92
N LYS A 733 -34.71 -1.61 -26.79
CA LYS A 733 -33.64 -2.36 -27.48
C LYS A 733 -33.81 -2.34 -29.00
N GLU A 734 -35.03 -2.53 -29.50
CA GLU A 734 -35.34 -2.48 -30.93
C GLU A 734 -35.05 -1.10 -31.53
N LYS A 735 -35.39 -0.02 -30.82
CA LYS A 735 -35.22 1.37 -31.29
C LYS A 735 -33.80 1.90 -31.11
N ALA A 736 -33.07 1.46 -30.08
CA ALA A 736 -31.66 1.83 -29.86
C ALA A 736 -30.69 1.23 -30.91
N GLY A 737 -31.10 0.18 -31.62
CA GLY A 737 -30.27 -0.56 -32.57
C GLY A 737 -29.87 0.17 -33.87
N LYS A 738 -30.37 1.38 -34.15
CA LYS A 738 -30.17 2.06 -35.45
C LYS A 738 -29.16 3.21 -35.48
N ASN A 739 -28.78 3.81 -34.35
CA ASN A 739 -27.81 4.92 -34.30
C ASN A 739 -26.70 4.65 -33.28
N LYS A 740 -25.59 4.02 -33.71
CA LYS A 740 -24.36 3.95 -32.91
C LYS A 740 -23.63 5.31 -32.95
N SER A 741 -24.02 6.26 -32.11
CA SER A 741 -23.18 7.38 -31.72
C SER A 741 -22.44 7.06 -30.42
N ASN A 742 -21.14 7.38 -30.37
CA ASN A 742 -20.17 7.02 -29.33
C ASN A 742 -20.36 7.71 -27.95
N LEU A 743 -21.56 8.17 -27.59
CA LEU A 743 -21.84 8.79 -26.29
C LEU A 743 -22.82 7.93 -25.46
N GLY A 744 -22.26 6.92 -24.79
CA GLY A 744 -22.78 6.43 -23.50
C GLY A 744 -24.22 5.93 -23.39
N ASN A 745 -24.66 4.94 -24.18
CA ASN A 745 -25.79 4.09 -23.77
C ASN A 745 -25.38 3.22 -22.57
N LYS A 746 -25.38 3.79 -21.36
CA LYS A 746 -25.39 3.00 -20.12
C LYS A 746 -26.78 2.38 -20.03
N THR A 747 -26.85 1.05 -19.99
CA THR A 747 -28.08 0.36 -19.55
C THR A 747 -28.56 1.01 -18.26
N PRO A 748 -29.87 1.31 -18.10
CA PRO A 748 -30.38 1.92 -16.88
C PRO A 748 -30.01 1.03 -15.69
N ARG A 749 -29.55 1.66 -14.59
CA ARG A 749 -29.23 0.97 -13.35
C ARG A 749 -30.53 0.35 -12.81
N SER A 750 -30.49 -0.94 -12.46
CA SER A 750 -31.65 -1.60 -11.86
C SER A 750 -31.92 -1.05 -10.46
N PHE A 751 -33.20 -0.90 -10.12
CA PHE A 751 -33.69 -0.46 -8.81
C PHE A 751 -33.82 -1.58 -7.79
N LEU A 752 -33.72 -2.84 -8.22
CA LEU A 752 -33.80 -3.99 -7.34
C LEU A 752 -32.65 -3.98 -6.34
N SER A 753 -32.98 -4.00 -5.04
CA SER A 753 -31.96 -4.00 -4.00
C SER A 753 -31.15 -5.31 -4.04
N MET A 754 -29.85 -5.26 -3.73
CA MET A 754 -29.03 -6.47 -3.67
C MET A 754 -29.53 -7.46 -2.60
N GLY A 755 -30.15 -6.94 -1.53
CA GLY A 755 -30.84 -7.76 -0.53
C GLY A 755 -32.00 -8.54 -1.14
N PHE A 756 -32.87 -7.86 -1.91
CA PHE A 756 -33.97 -8.50 -2.62
C PHE A 756 -33.48 -9.49 -3.68
N VAL A 757 -32.50 -9.12 -4.52
CA VAL A 757 -31.94 -10.02 -5.53
C VAL A 757 -31.38 -11.29 -4.89
N SER A 758 -30.68 -11.17 -3.75
CA SER A 758 -30.20 -12.32 -2.97
C SER A 758 -31.36 -13.19 -2.48
N THR A 759 -32.39 -12.61 -1.86
CA THR A 759 -33.56 -13.34 -1.36
C THR A 759 -34.34 -14.01 -2.49
N LEU A 760 -34.55 -13.32 -3.62
CA LEU A 760 -35.23 -13.83 -4.80
C LEU A 760 -34.47 -15.01 -5.41
N LEU A 761 -33.16 -14.86 -5.64
CA LEU A 761 -32.33 -15.94 -6.18
C LEU A 761 -32.23 -17.13 -5.21
N THR A 762 -32.18 -16.87 -3.90
CA THR A 762 -32.27 -17.92 -2.88
C THR A 762 -33.62 -18.63 -2.93
N ALA A 763 -34.73 -17.91 -3.06
CA ALA A 763 -36.06 -18.51 -3.14
C ALA A 763 -36.25 -19.34 -4.43
N LEU A 764 -35.74 -18.87 -5.56
CA LEU A 764 -35.88 -19.52 -6.86
C LEU A 764 -34.93 -20.70 -7.06
N PHE A 765 -33.68 -20.55 -6.63
CA PHE A 765 -32.60 -21.47 -7.00
C PHE A 765 -31.78 -21.99 -5.83
N ARG A 766 -31.98 -21.46 -4.60
CA ARG A 766 -31.08 -21.64 -3.43
C ARG A 766 -29.58 -21.52 -3.77
N VAL A 767 -29.34 -20.50 -4.61
CA VAL A 767 -28.11 -19.74 -4.95
C VAL A 767 -27.18 -20.38 -6.00
N LEU A 768 -26.32 -19.55 -6.60
CA LEU A 768 -25.61 -19.78 -7.86
C LEU A 768 -24.73 -21.03 -7.89
N LEU A 769 -23.99 -21.31 -6.81
CA LEU A 769 -23.13 -22.49 -6.72
C LEU A 769 -23.97 -23.76 -6.74
N TRP A 770 -25.00 -23.83 -5.89
CA TRP A 770 -25.92 -24.95 -5.84
C TRP A 770 -26.65 -25.14 -7.17
N ARG A 771 -27.16 -24.05 -7.78
CA ARG A 771 -27.82 -24.10 -9.09
C ARG A 771 -26.93 -24.71 -10.16
N TYR A 772 -25.66 -24.32 -10.19
CA TYR A 772 -24.69 -24.81 -11.16
C TYR A 772 -24.33 -26.29 -10.92
N THR A 773 -24.13 -26.70 -9.66
CA THR A 773 -23.67 -28.05 -9.33
C THR A 773 -24.77 -29.11 -9.26
N SER A 774 -25.99 -28.71 -8.89
CA SER A 774 -27.05 -29.65 -8.52
C SER A 774 -28.07 -29.91 -9.63
N ILE A 775 -28.13 -29.07 -10.67
CA ILE A 775 -29.12 -29.22 -11.74
C ILE A 775 -28.43 -29.40 -13.10
N PRO A 776 -28.61 -30.55 -13.79
CA PRO A 776 -27.99 -30.81 -15.08
C PRO A 776 -28.43 -29.82 -16.16
N THR A 777 -27.48 -29.37 -16.99
CA THR A 777 -27.70 -28.46 -18.14
C THR A 777 -28.70 -29.01 -19.16
N VAL A 778 -28.79 -30.34 -19.30
CA VAL A 778 -29.72 -31.06 -20.20
C VAL A 778 -31.19 -30.73 -19.92
N VAL A 779 -31.54 -30.35 -18.68
CA VAL A 779 -32.92 -29.98 -18.31
C VAL A 779 -33.32 -28.60 -18.88
N GLU A 780 -32.35 -27.73 -19.18
CA GLU A 780 -32.60 -26.38 -19.71
C GLU A 780 -32.89 -26.35 -21.22
N GLU A 781 -32.43 -27.34 -21.99
CA GLU A 781 -32.51 -27.32 -23.46
C GLU A 781 -33.91 -27.54 -24.04
N SER A 782 -34.89 -27.90 -23.21
CA SER A 782 -36.29 -28.10 -23.61
C SER A 782 -37.04 -26.80 -23.99
N GLY A 783 -36.46 -25.63 -23.70
CA GLY A 783 -37.06 -24.32 -23.99
C GLY A 783 -36.14 -23.39 -24.79
N LYS A 784 -35.97 -23.64 -26.09
CA LYS A 784 -35.23 -22.73 -27.00
C LYS A 784 -35.85 -21.32 -27.06
N LYS A 785 -35.40 -20.42 -26.18
CA LYS A 785 -35.43 -18.96 -26.41
C LYS A 785 -34.00 -18.50 -26.68
N LYS A 786 -33.81 -17.61 -27.66
CA LYS A 786 -32.50 -17.03 -28.03
C LYS A 786 -31.86 -16.33 -26.82
N GLY A 787 -31.01 -17.01 -26.06
CA GLY A 787 -30.36 -16.48 -24.85
C GLY A 787 -29.28 -17.42 -24.30
N LYS A 788 -28.43 -16.91 -23.39
CA LYS A 788 -27.48 -17.73 -22.61
C LYS A 788 -28.27 -18.64 -21.65
N SER A 789 -27.77 -19.85 -21.41
CA SER A 789 -28.31 -20.79 -20.41
C SER A 789 -28.18 -20.20 -18.99
N ILE A 790 -29.08 -20.59 -18.08
CA ILE A 790 -29.07 -20.06 -16.70
C ILE A 790 -27.82 -20.57 -15.99
N SER A 791 -27.43 -21.84 -16.19
CA SER A 791 -26.18 -22.39 -15.66
C SER A 791 -24.93 -21.59 -16.08
N LEU A 792 -24.85 -21.14 -17.33
CA LEU A 792 -23.73 -20.32 -17.81
C LEU A 792 -23.71 -18.93 -17.15
N LEU A 793 -24.89 -18.33 -16.93
CA LEU A 793 -25.01 -17.05 -16.20
C LEU A 793 -24.64 -17.20 -14.72
N CYS A 794 -25.00 -18.31 -14.08
CA CYS A 794 -24.59 -18.62 -12.71
C CYS A 794 -23.07 -18.73 -12.59
N LEU A 795 -22.42 -19.42 -13.53
CA LEU A 795 -20.96 -19.56 -13.54
C LEU A 795 -20.24 -18.21 -13.80
N GLU A 796 -20.76 -17.39 -14.72
CA GLU A 796 -20.25 -16.03 -14.96
C GLU A 796 -20.40 -15.15 -13.71
N GLY A 797 -21.55 -15.25 -13.01
CA GLY A 797 -21.79 -14.58 -11.73
C GLY A 797 -20.83 -15.02 -10.63
N LEU A 798 -20.62 -16.33 -10.47
CA LEU A 798 -19.68 -16.90 -9.49
C LEU A 798 -18.25 -16.40 -9.73
N LEU A 799 -17.78 -16.41 -10.98
CA LEU A 799 -16.46 -15.90 -11.33
C LEU A 799 -16.29 -14.42 -10.94
N ARG A 800 -17.31 -13.58 -11.20
CA ARG A 800 -17.29 -12.17 -10.79
C ARG A 800 -17.27 -12.02 -9.27
N ILE A 801 -18.03 -12.85 -8.54
CA ILE A 801 -18.03 -12.84 -7.07
C ILE A 801 -16.64 -13.23 -6.54
N PHE A 802 -16.04 -14.34 -7.00
CA PHE A 802 -14.72 -14.77 -6.56
C PHE A 802 -13.65 -13.70 -6.81
N ASN A 803 -13.64 -13.09 -8.01
CA ASN A 803 -12.73 -11.99 -8.31
C ASN A 803 -12.96 -10.78 -7.39
N THR A 804 -14.21 -10.38 -7.18
CA THR A 804 -14.56 -9.24 -6.32
C THR A 804 -14.10 -9.47 -4.88
N VAL A 805 -14.34 -10.65 -4.32
CA VAL A 805 -13.94 -10.99 -2.94
C VAL A 805 -12.42 -11.02 -2.80
N GLN A 806 -11.71 -11.65 -3.73
CA GLN A 806 -10.25 -11.72 -3.66
C GLN A 806 -9.57 -10.34 -3.81
N GLN A 807 -10.16 -9.44 -4.60
CA GLN A 807 -9.57 -8.14 -4.91
C GLN A 807 -9.96 -7.04 -3.90
N LEU A 808 -11.22 -7.00 -3.45
CA LEU A 808 -11.73 -5.93 -2.59
C LEU A 808 -11.85 -6.34 -1.13
N TYR A 809 -12.09 -7.63 -0.86
CA TYR A 809 -12.38 -8.15 0.47
C TYR A 809 -11.37 -9.23 0.87
N SER A 810 -10.09 -9.07 0.51
CA SER A 810 -9.05 -10.07 0.74
C SER A 810 -8.94 -10.51 2.21
N ALA A 811 -9.15 -9.58 3.15
CA ALA A 811 -9.16 -9.87 4.59
C ALA A 811 -10.36 -10.73 5.05
N ARG A 812 -11.45 -10.76 4.27
CA ARG A 812 -12.68 -11.53 4.56
C ARG A 812 -12.81 -12.80 3.72
N ILE A 813 -11.77 -13.20 2.99
CA ILE A 813 -11.73 -14.48 2.26
C ILE A 813 -12.05 -15.68 3.17
N PRO A 814 -11.51 -15.80 4.40
CA PRO A 814 -11.83 -16.94 5.27
C PRO A 814 -13.33 -17.04 5.58
N GLN A 815 -13.94 -15.91 5.95
CA GLN A 815 -15.37 -15.80 6.25
C GLN A 815 -16.24 -16.11 5.01
N PHE A 816 -15.82 -15.63 3.84
CA PHE A 816 -16.52 -15.90 2.58
C PHE A 816 -16.49 -17.38 2.21
N LEU A 817 -15.34 -18.04 2.32
CA LEU A 817 -15.23 -19.47 2.03
C LEU A 817 -16.00 -20.32 3.04
N GLN A 818 -16.04 -19.91 4.31
CA GLN A 818 -16.87 -20.56 5.34
C GLN A 818 -18.37 -20.46 4.99
N ALA A 819 -18.84 -19.31 4.52
CA ALA A 819 -20.24 -19.12 4.11
C ALA A 819 -20.65 -19.96 2.88
N LEU A 820 -19.70 -20.52 2.13
CA LEU A 820 -19.98 -21.43 1.01
C LEU A 820 -20.13 -22.89 1.44
N ASP A 821 -19.69 -23.26 2.66
CA ASP A 821 -19.76 -24.63 3.16
C ASP A 821 -21.07 -24.84 3.93
N ILE A 822 -21.85 -25.86 3.52
CA ILE A 822 -23.21 -26.16 4.03
C ILE A 822 -23.16 -27.06 5.29
N THR A 823 -22.00 -27.27 5.92
CA THR A 823 -21.94 -28.12 7.13
C THR A 823 -22.49 -27.34 8.32
N ASP A 824 -23.77 -27.59 8.63
CA ASP A 824 -24.38 -27.34 9.93
C ASP A 824 -23.45 -27.84 11.04
N GLY A 825 -22.86 -26.90 11.76
CA GLY A 825 -22.03 -27.20 12.91
C GLY A 825 -21.40 -25.92 13.40
N ASP A 826 -21.82 -25.49 14.59
CA ASP A 826 -21.16 -24.51 15.44
C ASP A 826 -19.74 -25.00 15.80
N ALA A 827 -18.88 -25.17 14.80
CA ALA A 827 -17.45 -25.32 15.02
C ALA A 827 -16.94 -23.93 15.38
N GLU A 828 -16.57 -23.78 16.64
CA GLU A 828 -15.92 -22.61 17.23
C GLU A 828 -14.88 -22.01 16.28
N GLU A 829 -14.68 -20.68 16.39
CA GLU A 829 -13.69 -19.84 15.71
C GLU A 829 -12.24 -20.33 15.89
N THR A 830 -11.95 -21.53 15.42
CA THR A 830 -10.62 -22.09 15.27
C THR A 830 -10.11 -21.74 13.88
N ASP A 831 -8.82 -21.41 13.77
CA ASP A 831 -8.14 -20.89 12.58
C ASP A 831 -8.67 -21.52 11.28
N ILE A 832 -9.47 -20.76 10.52
CA ILE A 832 -10.03 -21.22 9.24
C ILE A 832 -8.89 -21.40 8.24
N ASN A 833 -8.55 -22.65 7.93
CA ASN A 833 -7.55 -22.95 6.92
C ASN A 833 -8.08 -22.62 5.52
N VAL A 834 -7.70 -21.44 5.01
CA VAL A 834 -8.09 -20.93 3.68
C VAL A 834 -7.74 -21.91 2.56
N THR A 835 -6.57 -22.57 2.65
CA THR A 835 -6.09 -23.51 1.63
C THR A 835 -7.00 -24.74 1.53
N GLU A 836 -7.44 -25.29 2.66
CA GLU A 836 -8.32 -26.46 2.68
C GLU A 836 -9.70 -26.15 2.10
N LYS A 837 -10.27 -25.00 2.49
CA LYS A 837 -11.58 -24.54 2.00
C LYS A 837 -11.53 -24.22 0.51
N ALA A 838 -10.47 -23.55 0.04
CA ALA A 838 -10.27 -23.30 -1.39
C ALA A 838 -10.10 -24.61 -2.18
N ALA A 839 -9.34 -25.58 -1.66
CA ALA A 839 -9.17 -26.89 -2.28
C ALA A 839 -10.49 -27.68 -2.36
N PHE A 840 -11.36 -27.57 -1.36
CA PHE A 840 -12.69 -28.17 -1.40
C PHE A 840 -13.53 -27.60 -2.55
N GLN A 841 -13.57 -26.28 -2.70
CA GLN A 841 -14.29 -25.63 -3.80
C GLN A 841 -13.68 -25.96 -5.18
N ILE A 842 -12.35 -26.02 -5.28
CA ILE A 842 -11.64 -26.44 -6.49
C ILE A 842 -12.07 -27.85 -6.92
N ARG A 843 -12.16 -28.82 -6.00
CA ARG A 843 -12.59 -30.19 -6.32
C ARG A 843 -13.98 -30.26 -6.95
N GLN A 844 -14.90 -29.38 -6.55
CA GLN A 844 -16.23 -29.32 -7.15
C GLN A 844 -16.17 -28.89 -8.62
N PHE A 845 -15.43 -27.81 -8.92
CA PHE A 845 -15.26 -27.33 -10.29
C PHE A 845 -14.39 -28.24 -11.17
N GLN A 846 -13.41 -28.94 -10.60
CA GLN A 846 -12.63 -29.97 -11.30
C GLN A 846 -13.56 -31.07 -11.82
N ARG A 847 -14.51 -31.53 -11.00
CA ARG A 847 -15.47 -32.56 -11.40
C ARG A 847 -16.37 -32.08 -12.53
N SER A 848 -16.88 -30.85 -12.46
CA SER A 848 -17.67 -30.26 -13.56
C SER A 848 -16.87 -30.13 -14.86
N LEU A 849 -15.58 -29.77 -14.78
CA LEU A 849 -14.71 -29.67 -15.95
C LEU A 849 -14.44 -31.05 -16.58
N VAL A 850 -14.14 -32.07 -15.77
CA VAL A 850 -13.93 -33.44 -16.28
C VAL A 850 -15.20 -33.96 -16.96
N ASN A 851 -16.37 -33.68 -16.39
CA ASN A 851 -17.63 -34.06 -17.03
C ASN A 851 -17.79 -33.46 -18.44
N GLN A 852 -17.40 -32.18 -18.63
CA GLN A 852 -17.42 -31.51 -19.94
C GLN A 852 -16.41 -32.09 -20.94
N PHE A 853 -15.29 -32.64 -20.48
CA PHE A 853 -14.34 -33.35 -21.36
C PHE A 853 -14.78 -34.78 -21.70
N SER A 854 -15.59 -35.40 -20.84
CA SER A 854 -16.11 -36.75 -21.05
C SER A 854 -17.43 -36.82 -21.84
N SER A 855 -18.10 -35.69 -22.07
CA SER A 855 -19.34 -35.63 -22.86
C SER A 855 -19.08 -35.82 -24.36
N ALA A 856 -20.10 -36.28 -25.10
CA ALA A 856 -20.00 -36.43 -26.55
C ALA A 856 -19.65 -35.10 -27.25
N GLU A 857 -18.96 -35.13 -28.39
CA GLU A 857 -18.45 -33.93 -29.10
C GLU A 857 -19.55 -32.91 -29.42
N ASP A 858 -20.79 -33.36 -29.65
CA ASP A 858 -21.95 -32.50 -29.94
C ASP A 858 -22.44 -31.68 -28.72
N ASP A 859 -22.10 -32.09 -27.49
CA ASP A 859 -22.54 -31.46 -26.23
C ASP A 859 -21.46 -30.53 -25.61
N PHE A 860 -20.28 -30.41 -26.22
CA PHE A 860 -19.16 -29.63 -25.66
C PHE A 860 -19.42 -28.12 -25.68
N ASN A 861 -19.43 -27.50 -24.49
CA ASN A 861 -19.59 -26.04 -24.36
C ASN A 861 -18.24 -25.34 -24.10
N SER A 862 -17.65 -24.79 -25.15
CA SER A 862 -16.38 -24.03 -25.08
C SER A 862 -16.42 -22.86 -24.09
N LYS A 863 -17.53 -22.10 -24.04
CA LYS A 863 -17.64 -20.93 -23.14
C LYS A 863 -17.72 -21.34 -21.67
N GLU A 864 -18.46 -22.41 -21.37
CA GLU A 864 -18.54 -22.95 -20.01
C GLU A 864 -17.18 -23.48 -19.55
N THR A 865 -16.50 -24.22 -20.42
CA THR A 865 -15.14 -24.76 -20.17
C THR A 865 -14.15 -23.64 -19.86
N GLN A 866 -14.15 -22.55 -20.65
CA GLN A 866 -13.29 -21.37 -20.40
C GLN A 866 -13.57 -20.72 -19.04
N LEU A 867 -14.84 -20.55 -18.69
CA LEU A 867 -15.23 -19.96 -17.41
C LEU A 867 -14.80 -20.86 -16.24
N LEU A 868 -14.99 -22.18 -16.34
CA LEU A 868 -14.53 -23.15 -15.34
C LEU A 868 -13.01 -23.08 -15.13
N ILE A 869 -12.22 -23.06 -16.22
CA ILE A 869 -10.77 -22.92 -16.13
C ILE A 869 -10.39 -21.59 -15.45
N THR A 870 -11.10 -20.51 -15.75
CA THR A 870 -10.85 -19.21 -15.15
C THR A 870 -11.22 -19.18 -13.66
N VAL A 871 -12.31 -19.83 -13.26
CA VAL A 871 -12.69 -20.00 -11.84
C VAL A 871 -11.62 -20.80 -11.10
N LEU A 872 -11.16 -21.93 -11.66
CA LEU A 872 -10.08 -22.74 -11.11
C LEU A 872 -8.77 -21.95 -10.95
N SER A 873 -8.40 -21.16 -11.96
CA SER A 873 -7.23 -20.26 -11.91
C SER A 873 -7.36 -19.16 -10.86
N THR A 874 -8.59 -18.71 -10.60
CA THR A 874 -8.86 -17.69 -9.58
C THR A 874 -8.77 -18.30 -8.18
N LEU A 875 -9.38 -19.47 -7.96
CA LEU A 875 -9.33 -20.17 -6.68
C LEU A 875 -7.93 -20.69 -6.35
N SER A 876 -7.13 -21.08 -7.35
CA SER A 876 -5.78 -21.60 -7.11
C SER A 876 -4.82 -20.58 -6.50
N LYS A 877 -5.08 -19.29 -6.67
CA LYS A 877 -4.31 -18.21 -6.02
C LYS A 877 -4.47 -18.16 -4.51
N LEU A 878 -5.49 -18.85 -3.97
CA LEU A 878 -5.74 -18.95 -2.53
C LEU A 878 -5.06 -20.17 -1.90
N LEU A 879 -4.48 -21.06 -2.72
CA LEU A 879 -3.76 -22.22 -2.22
C LEU A 879 -2.34 -21.80 -1.83
N ASP A 880 -1.90 -22.22 -0.66
CA ASP A 880 -0.49 -22.12 -0.29
C ASP A 880 0.39 -23.01 -1.20
N PRO A 881 1.40 -22.46 -1.90
CA PRO A 881 2.29 -23.23 -2.78
C PRO A 881 3.02 -24.38 -2.09
N THR A 882 3.22 -24.32 -0.76
CA THR A 882 3.88 -25.41 0.00
C THR A 882 2.93 -26.52 0.45
N SER A 883 1.62 -26.35 0.26
CA SER A 883 0.60 -27.28 0.74
C SER A 883 0.47 -28.55 -0.11
N GLN A 884 0.01 -29.64 0.50
CA GLN A 884 -0.32 -30.87 -0.24
C GLN A 884 -1.48 -30.66 -1.23
N GLN A 885 -2.43 -29.80 -0.89
CA GLN A 885 -3.59 -29.46 -1.70
C GLN A 885 -3.17 -28.79 -3.01
N PHE A 886 -2.17 -27.92 -2.97
CA PHE A 886 -1.58 -27.31 -4.17
C PHE A 886 -0.95 -28.38 -5.07
N LEU A 887 -0.18 -29.31 -4.51
CA LEU A 887 0.44 -30.40 -5.28
C LEU A 887 -0.60 -31.33 -5.92
N GLN A 888 -1.69 -31.65 -5.21
CA GLN A 888 -2.81 -32.41 -5.75
C GLN A 888 -3.44 -31.71 -6.95
N PHE A 889 -3.66 -30.39 -6.85
CA PHE A 889 -4.23 -29.58 -7.92
C PHE A 889 -3.31 -29.47 -9.15
N LEU A 890 -2.01 -29.26 -8.93
CA LEU A 890 -1.00 -29.25 -9.99
C LEU A 890 -0.94 -30.61 -10.71
N THR A 891 -0.85 -31.71 -9.95
CA THR A 891 -0.78 -33.07 -10.50
C THR A 891 -2.03 -33.40 -11.33
N TRP A 892 -3.21 -33.02 -10.84
CA TRP A 892 -4.44 -33.15 -11.61
C TRP A 892 -4.42 -32.30 -12.88
N THR A 893 -3.93 -31.07 -12.83
CA THR A 893 -3.85 -30.18 -14.01
C THR A 893 -2.91 -30.77 -15.07
N VAL A 894 -1.76 -31.31 -14.66
CA VAL A 894 -0.84 -32.05 -15.55
C VAL A 894 -1.58 -33.24 -16.18
N LYS A 895 -2.28 -34.04 -15.39
CA LYS A 895 -3.05 -35.19 -15.88
C LYS A 895 -4.07 -34.78 -16.94
N VAL A 896 -4.83 -33.71 -16.70
CA VAL A 896 -5.82 -33.18 -17.65
C VAL A 896 -5.16 -32.78 -18.97
N CYS A 897 -4.02 -32.09 -18.94
CA CYS A 897 -3.29 -31.71 -20.16
C CYS A 897 -2.67 -32.92 -20.89
N LYS A 898 -2.34 -34.01 -20.18
CA LYS A 898 -1.77 -35.23 -20.77
C LYS A 898 -2.82 -36.12 -21.43
N GLU A 899 -4.02 -36.23 -20.85
CA GLU A 899 -5.03 -37.21 -21.27
C GLU A 899 -6.08 -36.66 -22.24
N ASN A 900 -6.33 -35.34 -22.28
CA ASN A 900 -7.43 -34.77 -23.06
C ASN A 900 -6.96 -34.11 -24.37
N THR A 901 -7.54 -34.51 -25.50
CA THR A 901 -7.36 -33.87 -26.81
C THR A 901 -8.38 -32.74 -26.97
N LEU A 902 -7.93 -31.49 -26.92
CA LEU A 902 -8.80 -30.32 -27.10
C LEU A 902 -8.48 -29.62 -28.43
N GLU A 903 -9.51 -29.38 -29.25
CA GLU A 903 -9.36 -28.63 -30.50
C GLU A 903 -9.63 -27.12 -30.31
N ASP A 904 -10.30 -26.72 -29.24
CA ASP A 904 -10.60 -25.31 -28.95
C ASP A 904 -9.35 -24.56 -28.45
N ILE A 905 -8.88 -23.62 -29.26
CA ILE A 905 -7.71 -22.78 -29.01
C ILE A 905 -7.79 -22.02 -27.68
N SER A 906 -8.96 -21.45 -27.35
CA SER A 906 -9.15 -20.65 -26.14
C SER A 906 -9.15 -21.50 -24.88
N CYS A 907 -9.75 -22.70 -24.90
CA CYS A 907 -9.68 -23.66 -23.80
C CYS A 907 -8.25 -24.18 -23.59
N CYS A 908 -7.56 -24.54 -24.69
CA CYS A 908 -6.15 -24.94 -24.66
C CYS A 908 -5.26 -23.86 -24.02
N LYS A 909 -5.44 -22.60 -24.45
CA LYS A 909 -4.72 -21.46 -23.89
C LYS A 909 -4.98 -21.31 -22.39
N GLY A 910 -6.24 -21.43 -21.96
CA GLY A 910 -6.64 -21.33 -20.56
C GLY A 910 -5.98 -22.40 -19.70
N LEU A 911 -6.03 -23.67 -20.12
CA LEU A 911 -5.46 -24.80 -19.37
C LEU A 911 -3.94 -24.74 -19.28
N LEU A 912 -3.25 -24.43 -20.39
CA LEU A 912 -1.79 -24.29 -20.37
C LEU A 912 -1.36 -23.09 -19.53
N SER A 913 -2.10 -21.97 -19.58
CA SER A 913 -1.82 -20.82 -18.71
C SER A 913 -2.01 -21.16 -17.23
N LEU A 914 -3.05 -21.92 -16.88
CA LEU A 914 -3.25 -22.46 -15.54
C LEU A 914 -2.09 -23.37 -15.13
N LEU A 915 -1.73 -24.33 -15.97
CA LEU A 915 -0.61 -25.25 -15.73
C LEU A 915 0.69 -24.51 -15.46
N PHE A 916 1.07 -23.55 -16.31
CA PHE A 916 2.29 -22.77 -16.11
C PHE A 916 2.23 -21.93 -14.83
N SER A 917 1.07 -21.33 -14.51
CA SER A 917 0.92 -20.52 -13.29
C SER A 917 1.15 -21.33 -12.01
N LEU A 918 0.70 -22.60 -12.00
CA LEU A 918 0.89 -23.51 -10.87
C LEU A 918 2.32 -24.06 -10.85
N HIS A 919 2.83 -24.46 -12.02
CA HIS A 919 4.12 -25.13 -12.11
C HIS A 919 5.26 -24.21 -11.66
N VAL A 920 5.26 -22.94 -12.08
CA VAL A 920 6.30 -21.94 -11.71
C VAL A 920 6.39 -21.71 -10.20
N GLN A 921 5.25 -21.80 -9.48
CA GLN A 921 5.21 -21.69 -8.02
C GLN A 921 5.67 -22.97 -7.30
N TYR A 922 5.80 -24.09 -8.01
CA TYR A 922 6.30 -25.36 -7.47
C TYR A 922 7.76 -25.63 -7.84
N LYS A 923 8.11 -25.53 -9.12
CA LYS A 923 9.46 -25.78 -9.69
C LYS A 923 9.66 -25.00 -10.99
N SER A 924 10.92 -24.92 -11.43
CA SER A 924 11.24 -24.32 -12.75
C SER A 924 10.54 -25.08 -13.89
N PRO A 925 9.85 -24.38 -14.83
CA PRO A 925 9.11 -25.03 -15.91
C PRO A 925 9.98 -25.57 -17.05
N VAL A 926 11.31 -25.49 -16.97
CA VAL A 926 12.21 -25.89 -18.07
C VAL A 926 12.00 -27.34 -18.56
N GLY A 927 11.71 -28.28 -17.66
CA GLY A 927 11.40 -29.66 -18.03
C GLY A 927 10.10 -29.76 -18.84
N LEU A 928 9.06 -29.09 -18.37
CA LEU A 928 7.76 -29.00 -19.04
C LEU A 928 7.85 -28.30 -20.39
N LEU A 929 8.63 -27.21 -20.50
CA LEU A 929 8.85 -26.48 -21.74
C LEU A 929 9.54 -27.37 -22.79
N ARG A 930 10.50 -28.19 -22.37
CA ARG A 930 11.17 -29.14 -23.26
C ARG A 930 10.21 -30.21 -23.77
N GLU A 931 9.40 -30.81 -22.89
CA GLU A 931 8.38 -31.80 -23.28
C GLU A 931 7.36 -31.21 -24.28
N LEU A 932 6.84 -30.01 -24.00
CA LEU A 932 5.91 -29.33 -24.92
C LEU A 932 6.56 -28.93 -26.25
N ALA A 933 7.84 -28.55 -26.25
CA ALA A 933 8.58 -28.25 -27.48
C ALA A 933 8.78 -29.51 -28.35
N GLN A 934 9.03 -30.66 -27.73
CA GLN A 934 9.10 -31.96 -28.41
C GLN A 934 7.74 -32.32 -29.03
N ASP A 935 6.63 -32.11 -28.30
CA ASP A 935 5.28 -32.34 -28.84
C ASP A 935 4.94 -31.41 -30.01
N ILE A 936 5.34 -30.12 -29.92
CA ILE A 936 5.17 -29.16 -31.02
C ILE A 936 5.96 -29.61 -32.25
N HIS A 937 7.23 -30.01 -32.05
CA HIS A 937 8.10 -30.49 -33.12
C HIS A 937 7.53 -31.75 -33.78
N ALA A 938 7.11 -32.73 -32.99
CA ALA A 938 6.47 -33.95 -33.48
C ALA A 938 5.16 -33.66 -34.26
N CYS A 939 4.36 -32.68 -33.82
CA CYS A 939 3.10 -32.33 -34.49
C CYS A 939 3.27 -31.48 -35.75
N LEU A 940 4.22 -30.53 -35.77
CA LEU A 940 4.41 -29.59 -36.88
C LEU A 940 5.42 -30.09 -37.92
N GLY A 941 6.21 -31.10 -37.58
CA GLY A 941 7.23 -31.67 -38.45
C GLY A 941 8.56 -30.91 -38.38
N ASP A 942 9.55 -31.45 -39.08
CA ASP A 942 10.85 -30.81 -39.28
C ASP A 942 10.87 -30.01 -40.58
N ILE A 943 11.83 -29.09 -40.70
CA ILE A 943 12.09 -28.37 -41.95
C ILE A 943 12.68 -29.34 -42.98
N ASP A 944 13.48 -30.31 -42.52
CA ASP A 944 14.05 -31.36 -43.37
C ASP A 944 13.04 -32.50 -43.56
N GLN A 945 12.61 -32.71 -44.81
CA GLN A 945 11.56 -33.66 -45.18
C GLN A 945 11.94 -35.15 -44.96
N ASP A 946 13.23 -35.43 -44.78
CA ASP A 946 13.79 -36.78 -44.66
C ASP A 946 13.97 -37.26 -43.20
N ILE A 947 13.61 -36.43 -42.21
CA ILE A 947 13.73 -36.77 -40.79
C ILE A 947 12.43 -37.42 -40.30
N GLU A 948 12.48 -38.71 -39.97
CA GLU A 948 11.42 -39.39 -39.22
C GLU A 948 11.48 -38.97 -37.75
N LEU A 949 10.48 -38.21 -37.29
CA LEU A 949 10.40 -37.77 -35.90
C LEU A 949 9.88 -38.89 -34.98
N GLU A 950 10.47 -39.03 -33.79
CA GLU A 950 9.95 -39.91 -32.75
C GLU A 950 8.56 -39.47 -32.31
N SER A 951 7.56 -40.34 -32.40
CA SER A 951 6.16 -40.09 -32.03
C SER A 951 5.92 -40.14 -30.51
N ARG A 952 6.79 -39.52 -29.71
CA ARG A 952 6.56 -39.39 -28.26
C ARG A 952 5.64 -38.21 -27.99
N SER A 953 4.33 -38.48 -27.88
CA SER A 953 3.36 -37.47 -27.44
C SER A 953 3.28 -37.43 -25.92
N HIS A 954 3.88 -36.41 -25.31
CA HIS A 954 3.85 -36.20 -23.86
C HIS A 954 2.51 -35.61 -23.39
N PHE A 955 1.96 -34.66 -24.16
CA PHE A 955 0.70 -33.98 -23.86
C PHE A 955 -0.30 -34.08 -25.02
N ALA A 956 -1.42 -34.79 -24.82
CA ALA A 956 -2.48 -34.92 -25.82
C ALA A 956 -3.17 -33.59 -26.20
N ILE A 957 -3.02 -32.55 -25.37
CA ILE A 957 -3.55 -31.20 -25.68
C ILE A 957 -2.82 -30.54 -26.86
N VAL A 958 -1.63 -31.02 -27.22
CA VAL A 958 -0.83 -30.53 -28.35
C VAL A 958 -1.20 -31.38 -29.59
N ASN A 959 -1.89 -30.74 -30.53
CA ASN A 959 -2.30 -31.35 -31.79
C ASN A 959 -2.11 -30.35 -32.94
N ALA A 960 -2.36 -30.78 -34.19
CA ALA A 960 -2.15 -29.93 -35.37
C ALA A 960 -2.94 -28.60 -35.34
N LYS A 961 -4.07 -28.53 -34.64
CA LYS A 961 -4.90 -27.31 -34.52
C LYS A 961 -4.45 -26.38 -33.39
N THR A 962 -3.86 -26.90 -32.31
CA THR A 962 -3.46 -26.12 -31.13
C THR A 962 -1.97 -25.76 -31.12
N ALA A 963 -1.10 -26.63 -31.65
CA ALA A 963 0.35 -26.54 -31.56
C ALA A 963 0.90 -25.22 -32.11
N ALA A 964 0.59 -24.91 -33.38
CA ALA A 964 1.07 -23.71 -34.07
C ALA A 964 0.48 -22.40 -33.53
N PRO A 965 -0.85 -22.20 -33.44
CA PRO A 965 -1.40 -20.89 -33.11
C PRO A 965 -1.38 -20.54 -31.61
N THR A 966 -1.15 -21.50 -30.71
CA THR A 966 -1.33 -21.27 -29.26
C THR A 966 -0.22 -21.85 -28.41
N VAL A 967 0.05 -23.16 -28.50
CA VAL A 967 1.04 -23.81 -27.62
C VAL A 967 2.43 -23.22 -27.85
N CYS A 968 2.82 -23.03 -29.12
CA CYS A 968 4.09 -22.40 -29.48
C CYS A 968 4.26 -21.00 -28.85
N LEU A 969 3.26 -20.13 -28.98
CA LEU A 969 3.31 -18.78 -28.40
C LEU A 969 3.38 -18.80 -26.86
N LEU A 970 2.68 -19.72 -26.21
CA LEU A 970 2.72 -19.86 -24.75
C LEU A 970 4.07 -20.41 -24.26
N VAL A 971 4.63 -21.40 -24.94
CA VAL A 971 5.96 -21.96 -24.64
C VAL A 971 7.03 -20.89 -24.80
N LEU A 972 7.02 -20.15 -25.90
CA LEU A 972 7.95 -19.04 -26.13
C LEU A 972 7.80 -17.94 -25.07
N GLY A 973 6.57 -17.50 -24.79
CA GLY A 973 6.32 -16.48 -23.76
C GLY A 973 6.69 -16.92 -22.34
N GLN A 974 6.64 -18.22 -22.04
CA GLN A 974 7.08 -18.74 -20.76
C GLN A 974 8.59 -18.97 -20.69
N ALA A 975 9.22 -19.37 -21.81
CA ALA A 975 10.68 -19.45 -21.93
C ALA A 975 11.34 -18.08 -21.77
N ASP A 976 10.75 -17.03 -22.35
CA ASP A 976 11.20 -15.64 -22.21
C ASP A 976 11.25 -15.20 -20.74
N LYS A 977 10.20 -15.51 -19.96
CA LYS A 977 10.19 -15.25 -18.50
C LYS A 977 11.29 -16.01 -17.76
N VAL A 978 11.56 -17.26 -18.12
CA VAL A 978 12.66 -18.03 -17.50
C VAL A 978 14.01 -17.40 -17.85
N LEU A 979 14.18 -16.89 -19.07
CA LEU A 979 15.39 -16.15 -19.46
C LEU A 979 15.52 -14.83 -18.67
N GLU A 980 14.43 -14.10 -18.44
CA GLU A 980 14.42 -12.93 -17.56
C GLU A 980 14.86 -13.29 -16.12
N GLU A 981 14.44 -14.45 -15.60
CA GLU A 981 14.86 -14.95 -14.28
C GLU A 981 16.37 -15.23 -14.24
N VAL A 982 16.89 -15.87 -15.28
CA VAL A 982 18.32 -16.15 -15.42
C VAL A 982 19.13 -14.87 -15.59
N ASP A 983 18.68 -13.92 -16.40
CA ASP A 983 19.32 -12.61 -16.57
C ASP A 983 19.38 -11.82 -15.26
N TRP A 984 18.30 -11.86 -14.47
CA TRP A 984 18.28 -11.25 -13.14
C TRP A 984 19.31 -11.89 -12.20
N LEU A 985 19.41 -13.23 -12.21
CA LEU A 985 20.42 -13.96 -11.43
C LEU A 985 21.84 -13.64 -11.87
N ILE A 986 22.12 -13.61 -13.18
CA ILE A 986 23.44 -13.25 -13.73
C ILE A 986 23.82 -11.83 -13.29
N LYS A 987 22.89 -10.87 -13.36
CA LYS A 987 23.11 -9.50 -12.88
C LYS A 987 23.44 -9.44 -11.39
N LYS A 988 22.77 -10.24 -10.56
CA LYS A 988 23.09 -10.33 -9.12
C LYS A 988 24.45 -10.99 -8.86
N LEU A 989 24.77 -12.09 -9.54
CA LEU A 989 26.05 -12.78 -9.36
C LEU A 989 27.24 -11.94 -9.84
N THR A 990 27.11 -11.27 -10.99
CA THR A 990 28.15 -10.34 -11.48
C THR A 990 28.39 -9.17 -10.53
N SER A 991 27.34 -8.71 -9.84
CA SER A 991 27.48 -7.67 -8.82
C SER A 991 28.14 -8.13 -7.51
N LEU A 992 27.98 -9.41 -7.15
CA LEU A 992 28.62 -10.03 -5.98
C LEU A 992 30.07 -10.47 -6.26
N GLY A 993 30.37 -10.84 -7.52
CA GLY A 993 31.63 -11.43 -7.95
C GLY A 993 32.81 -10.47 -8.11
N SER A 994 32.64 -9.15 -7.93
CA SER A 994 33.74 -8.20 -8.09
C SER A 994 34.75 -8.18 -6.93
N ASP A 995 34.51 -8.93 -5.84
CA ASP A 995 35.36 -8.94 -4.63
C ASP A 995 35.65 -10.36 -4.09
N THR A 996 36.01 -11.33 -4.92
CA THR A 996 36.66 -12.56 -4.43
C THR A 996 38.17 -12.38 -4.28
N SER A 997 38.55 -11.59 -3.28
CA SER A 997 39.79 -11.81 -2.53
C SER A 997 39.49 -11.78 -1.03
N GLY A 998 38.95 -12.89 -0.50
CA GLY A 998 38.84 -13.13 0.93
C GLY A 998 37.48 -13.66 1.43
N ASN A 999 37.37 -14.99 1.47
CA ASN A 999 36.63 -15.77 2.47
C ASN A 999 35.09 -15.85 2.53
N THR A 1000 34.32 -15.46 1.51
CA THR A 1000 32.87 -15.80 1.43
C THR A 1000 32.46 -16.66 0.24
N SER A 1001 33.40 -17.39 -0.39
CA SER A 1001 33.09 -18.28 -1.51
C SER A 1001 32.63 -19.70 -1.14
N VAL A 1002 32.48 -20.05 0.14
CA VAL A 1002 32.27 -21.45 0.54
C VAL A 1002 30.80 -21.85 0.75
N SER A 1003 29.85 -20.92 0.87
CA SER A 1003 28.44 -21.28 1.11
C SER A 1003 27.54 -21.33 -0.13
N LEU A 1004 27.97 -20.81 -1.29
CA LEU A 1004 27.17 -20.79 -2.53
C LEU A 1004 27.58 -21.86 -3.57
N LEU A 1005 28.71 -22.55 -3.37
CA LEU A 1005 29.25 -23.53 -4.33
C LEU A 1005 28.90 -25.00 -4.02
N ASN A 1006 28.10 -25.28 -2.99
CA ASN A 1006 27.54 -26.62 -2.76
C ASN A 1006 26.23 -26.86 -3.54
N VAL A 1007 26.09 -26.27 -4.73
CA VAL A 1007 25.11 -26.73 -5.71
C VAL A 1007 25.69 -27.97 -6.35
N THR A 1008 25.37 -29.14 -5.78
CA THR A 1008 25.47 -30.40 -6.50
C THR A 1008 24.75 -30.25 -7.84
N PRO A 1009 25.35 -30.65 -8.97
CA PRO A 1009 24.65 -30.63 -10.24
C PRO A 1009 23.45 -31.59 -10.14
N LEU A 1010 22.23 -31.04 -10.13
CA LEU A 1010 20.97 -31.74 -10.35
C LEU A 1010 20.87 -32.15 -11.83
N LEU A 1011 21.85 -32.95 -12.28
CA LEU A 1011 21.88 -33.72 -13.50
C LEU A 1011 22.16 -35.18 -13.14
N LYS A 1012 21.38 -35.73 -12.20
CA LYS A 1012 21.14 -37.17 -12.17
C LYS A 1012 19.72 -37.38 -12.68
N THR A 1013 19.66 -37.86 -13.91
CA THR A 1013 18.51 -38.53 -14.50
C THR A 1013 18.08 -39.65 -13.56
N ASP A 1014 16.85 -39.58 -13.06
CA ASP A 1014 16.15 -40.71 -12.43
C ASP A 1014 15.78 -41.73 -13.54
N GLU A 1015 16.77 -42.44 -14.08
CA GLU A 1015 16.56 -43.55 -15.03
C GLU A 1015 16.79 -44.94 -14.42
N ASP A 1016 17.20 -45.06 -13.16
CA ASP A 1016 17.38 -46.37 -12.51
C ASP A 1016 16.55 -46.49 -11.22
N ARG A 1017 15.23 -46.64 -11.37
CA ARG A 1017 14.33 -47.28 -10.39
C ARG A 1017 12.98 -47.63 -11.02
N GLU A 1018 13.00 -48.63 -11.90
CA GLU A 1018 11.95 -49.64 -12.03
C GLU A 1018 12.55 -51.03 -11.79
#